data_AF-A0A3D6EW01-F1
#
_entry.id   AF-A0A3D6EW01-F1
#
_cell.length_a   1.000
_cell.length_b   1.000
_cell.length_c   1.000
_cell.angle_alpha   90.00
_cell.angle_beta   90.00
_cell.angle_gamma   90.00
#
_symmetry.space_group_name_H-M   'P 1'
#
loop_
_entity.id
_entity.type
_entity.pdbx_description
1 polymer ?
#
loop_
_entity_poly.entity_id
_entity_poly.type
_entity_poly.pdbx_seq_one_letter_code
_entity_poly.pdbx_strand_id
1 'polypeptide(L)'
;FSVAAASLAACEAPIRKAIPYVSKPVDADPGIPNYYASTYINGGDYCSIVVKVRDGRPIKIDGNSLSKVTMGGTSAQVEASVLSLYDNFRLRGPRVGEKASDWETVDKEILAKLTEIAAKGGQIRIVSNTILSPSTKAAIEKFKTKYPTTKVVQYDPVSYYGIVKANQESLGAAIIPSYDFSKAKVIVSVGADFLGTWLSPIEFTKQFATNREITAEKKEMSRLYAFESNLSLTGANADYRTAIKPSQEGLVVAQLYKLISGSGSTGIDGVTHLEKAAAELKANAGKALVVSGSNDKNVQVVVNAINNLLGSYGTTINTSAPVNFRQGNDEEMAAFVAEATSGKVDGVIFYNCNPVYDHPQGAELGKALKGISLTVSTSTTPDETASASGYIAADHHYLESWNDAEPKLNSFSLSQPAITPIFKTRQAQESFLVWAGETNTDYFTFVQEYWRNRFFAASGGLDFQNFWDKCLYDGVFEVANNSSAASFNGNADSALSAIASTYSASNSGFELLLYETCGLGTGSQANNPLLQELPDPITKATWDHYVTVSLADATELGINNDAEGRTQLVNITANGKTITVAALVQPGQAKGTLGVALGYGRTQVGLVGKEIGANAYPLLTLGESLGYSVTAGVKIEKTETAFQIAQTQIHQTYMGRANVVQESVLSDYLSNPQEWNDKAPKITSWDKKVLPATLSLWKGHDYKNHHWGMAVDLNTCTGCGSCVVACNVENNVALVGKQEVINRREMHWLRIDRYYSSEADVEDYIGMEKASENPEVVFQPMMCQHCNNAPCETVCPVAATTHSTEGLNQMTYNRCIGTRYCANNCPYKVRRFNWFKYHDNNQFLNANPAMNTDLGRMVLNPDVTVRSRGVMEKCSFCVQRIQSGKLTAKKERRTMKDGEVVTACQAACSTGAILFGDMNDPESKISKVLGIETQYKEVEIDGKKETVVDYGIDKKVTNPRAYRVLEEIGVKPNIFYLTKIRNKDKESKNA
;
A
#
# COMPACT_ATOMS: atom_id res chain seq x y z
N PHE A 1 56.57 -10.93 -10.45
CA PHE A 1 55.39 -10.08 -10.66
C PHE A 1 55.22 -9.17 -9.45
N SER A 2 55.66 -7.90 -9.54
CA SER A 2 55.73 -6.96 -8.42
C SER A 2 54.44 -6.13 -8.30
N VAL A 3 54.14 -5.70 -7.07
CA VAL A 3 52.98 -4.88 -6.64
C VAL A 3 52.80 -3.59 -7.47
N ALA A 4 53.89 -3.09 -8.08
CA ALA A 4 53.89 -1.92 -8.97
C ALA A 4 53.12 -2.16 -10.30
N ALA A 5 53.18 -3.37 -10.86
CA ALA A 5 52.48 -3.70 -12.10
C ALA A 5 50.95 -3.83 -11.87
N ALA A 6 50.55 -4.32 -10.69
CA ALA A 6 49.14 -4.38 -10.29
C ALA A 6 48.54 -3.00 -10.00
N SER A 7 49.36 -2.03 -9.53
CA SER A 7 48.90 -0.66 -9.27
C SER A 7 48.77 0.18 -10.55
N LEU A 8 49.61 -0.04 -11.57
CA LEU A 8 49.45 0.58 -12.89
C LEU A 8 48.24 0.02 -13.66
N ALA A 9 47.97 -1.28 -13.57
CA ALA A 9 46.77 -1.88 -14.16
C ALA A 9 45.47 -1.46 -13.43
N ALA A 10 45.55 -1.08 -12.16
CA ALA A 10 44.42 -0.55 -11.38
C ALA A 10 44.12 0.94 -11.67
N CYS A 11 44.93 1.63 -12.49
CA CYS A 11 44.76 3.04 -12.83
C CYS A 11 44.15 3.30 -14.22
N GLU A 12 43.84 2.28 -15.03
CA GLU A 12 43.08 2.48 -16.26
C GLU A 12 41.60 2.67 -15.95
N ALA A 13 41.14 3.92 -15.97
CA ALA A 13 39.70 4.20 -15.97
C ALA A 13 39.08 3.56 -17.22
N PRO A 14 38.02 2.74 -17.09
CA PRO A 14 37.40 2.09 -18.24
C PRO A 14 36.90 3.16 -19.22
N ILE A 15 37.07 2.90 -20.53
CA ILE A 15 36.55 3.78 -21.58
C ILE A 15 35.02 3.82 -21.46
N ARG A 16 34.48 4.96 -21.02
CA ARG A 16 33.03 5.22 -20.99
C ARG A 16 32.60 5.82 -22.32
N LYS A 17 31.70 5.13 -23.03
CA LYS A 17 31.13 5.59 -24.29
C LYS A 17 29.86 6.40 -24.02
N ALA A 18 29.70 7.53 -24.70
CA ALA A 18 28.44 8.27 -24.77
C ALA A 18 27.83 8.02 -26.15
N ILE A 19 26.66 7.39 -26.20
CA ILE A 19 25.97 7.04 -27.45
C ILE A 19 24.75 7.95 -27.59
N PRO A 20 24.76 8.95 -28.51
CA PRO A 20 23.60 9.80 -28.73
C PRO A 20 22.50 9.05 -29.50
N TYR A 21 21.29 9.63 -29.49
CA TYR A 21 20.22 9.17 -30.38
C TYR A 21 20.64 9.30 -31.84
N VAL A 22 20.33 8.29 -32.65
CA VAL A 22 20.43 8.38 -34.12
C VAL A 22 19.34 9.33 -34.64
N SER A 23 18.12 9.19 -34.12
CA SER A 23 17.00 10.10 -34.32
C SER A 23 16.45 10.48 -32.95
N LYS A 24 16.69 11.72 -32.53
CA LYS A 24 16.24 12.23 -31.23
C LYS A 24 14.74 12.56 -31.31
N PRO A 25 13.89 11.99 -30.42
CA PRO A 25 12.50 12.43 -30.30
C PRO A 25 12.42 13.92 -29.91
N VAL A 26 11.46 14.64 -30.48
CA VAL A 26 11.30 16.09 -30.26
C VAL A 26 11.15 16.40 -28.76
N ASP A 27 10.40 15.57 -28.04
CA ASP A 27 10.05 15.78 -26.63
C ASP A 27 10.99 15.11 -25.64
N ALA A 28 12.15 14.58 -26.09
CA ALA A 28 13.08 13.84 -25.22
C ALA A 28 14.41 14.58 -25.08
N ASP A 29 14.57 15.39 -24.03
CA ASP A 29 15.83 16.04 -23.71
C ASP A 29 16.71 15.19 -22.77
N PRO A 30 17.90 14.75 -23.21
CA PRO A 30 18.80 13.97 -22.36
C PRO A 30 19.11 14.70 -21.05
N GLY A 31 18.93 14.01 -19.93
CA GLY A 31 19.13 14.61 -18.59
C GLY A 31 17.88 15.21 -17.94
N ILE A 32 16.79 15.43 -18.69
CA ILE A 32 15.53 15.97 -18.16
C ILE A 32 14.47 14.86 -18.10
N PRO A 33 13.77 14.66 -16.97
CA PRO A 33 12.68 13.69 -16.90
C PRO A 33 11.45 14.15 -17.67
N ASN A 34 10.80 13.20 -18.35
CA ASN A 34 9.43 13.34 -18.84
C ASN A 34 8.47 12.67 -17.85
N TYR A 35 7.22 13.14 -17.82
CA TYR A 35 6.17 12.60 -16.97
C TYR A 35 4.98 12.22 -17.84
N TYR A 36 4.56 10.96 -17.77
CA TYR A 36 3.43 10.44 -18.54
C TYR A 36 2.31 10.03 -17.58
N ALA A 37 1.08 10.50 -17.83
CA ALA A 37 -0.08 10.02 -17.09
C ALA A 37 -0.45 8.61 -17.58
N SER A 38 -0.66 7.67 -16.67
CA SER A 38 -0.99 6.29 -17.02
C SER A 38 -1.89 5.68 -15.93
N THR A 39 -2.18 4.39 -16.05
CA THR A 39 -3.06 3.67 -15.12
C THR A 39 -2.43 2.33 -14.74
N TYR A 40 -2.28 2.12 -13.43
CA TYR A 40 -1.95 0.81 -12.86
C TYR A 40 -3.23 -0.01 -12.69
N ILE A 41 -3.20 -1.25 -13.18
CA ILE A 41 -4.25 -2.25 -12.96
C ILE A 41 -3.59 -3.59 -12.64
N ASN A 42 -4.03 -4.24 -11.55
CA ASN A 42 -3.60 -5.59 -11.21
C ASN A 42 -4.72 -6.34 -10.48
N GLY A 43 -5.31 -7.37 -11.10
CA GLY A 43 -6.39 -8.14 -10.49
C GLY A 43 -7.64 -7.34 -10.08
N GLY A 44 -7.85 -6.16 -10.69
CA GLY A 44 -8.91 -5.21 -10.32
C GLY A 44 -8.48 -4.07 -9.40
N ASP A 45 -7.31 -4.16 -8.76
CA ASP A 45 -6.71 -3.01 -8.06
C ASP A 45 -6.35 -1.93 -9.06
N TYR A 46 -6.64 -0.68 -8.68
CA TYR A 46 -6.58 0.46 -9.58
C TYR A 46 -5.82 1.63 -8.96
N CYS A 47 -4.97 2.27 -9.75
CA CYS A 47 -4.45 3.59 -9.43
C CYS A 47 -4.19 4.40 -10.70
N SER A 48 -4.66 5.65 -10.74
CA SER A 48 -4.21 6.59 -11.77
C SER A 48 -2.87 7.14 -11.35
N ILE A 49 -1.88 7.06 -12.23
CA ILE A 49 -0.48 7.29 -11.91
C ILE A 49 0.17 8.29 -12.86
N VAL A 50 1.31 8.83 -12.44
CA VAL A 50 2.24 9.60 -13.26
C VAL A 50 3.59 8.89 -13.23
N VAL A 51 4.10 8.55 -14.40
CA VAL A 51 5.34 7.79 -14.56
C VAL A 51 6.47 8.74 -14.90
N LYS A 52 7.49 8.81 -14.03
CA LYS A 52 8.75 9.52 -14.30
C LYS A 52 9.60 8.67 -15.24
N VAL A 53 9.86 9.20 -16.43
CA VAL A 53 10.66 8.57 -17.48
C VAL A 53 11.97 9.34 -17.64
N ARG A 54 13.10 8.64 -17.56
CA ARG A 54 14.43 9.20 -17.84
C ARG A 54 14.99 8.59 -19.12
N ASP A 55 15.21 9.42 -20.13
CA ASP A 55 15.82 9.03 -21.42
C ASP A 55 15.12 7.81 -22.06
N GLY A 56 13.79 7.75 -21.96
CA GLY A 56 12.96 6.67 -22.53
C GLY A 56 12.70 5.45 -21.64
N ARG A 57 13.14 5.45 -20.37
CA ARG A 57 12.83 4.37 -19.42
C ARG A 57 12.09 4.85 -18.16
N PRO A 58 11.00 4.18 -17.73
CA PRO A 58 10.36 4.39 -16.43
C PRO A 58 11.30 4.14 -15.26
N ILE A 59 11.32 5.03 -14.27
CA ILE A 59 12.17 4.87 -13.07
C ILE A 59 11.44 5.09 -11.74
N LYS A 60 10.29 5.78 -11.76
CA LYS A 60 9.48 6.05 -10.56
C LYS A 60 8.02 6.28 -10.97
N ILE A 61 7.10 5.89 -10.10
CA ILE A 61 5.66 6.09 -10.26
C ILE A 61 5.21 6.99 -9.12
N ASP A 62 4.49 8.06 -9.39
CA ASP A 62 3.78 8.87 -8.39
C ASP A 62 2.26 8.79 -8.68
N GLY A 63 1.39 9.17 -7.75
CA GLY A 63 -0.06 9.18 -7.98
C GLY A 63 -0.50 10.38 -8.83
N ASN A 64 -1.51 10.21 -9.68
CA ASN A 64 -2.05 11.31 -10.49
C ASN A 64 -3.01 12.18 -9.66
N SER A 65 -2.57 13.40 -9.36
CA SER A 65 -3.36 14.38 -8.58
C SER A 65 -4.64 14.85 -9.28
N LEU A 66 -4.77 14.63 -10.60
CA LEU A 66 -5.99 14.97 -11.35
C LEU A 66 -7.10 13.91 -11.20
N SER A 67 -6.76 12.71 -10.70
CA SER A 67 -7.75 11.64 -10.48
C SER A 67 -8.66 11.98 -9.31
N LYS A 68 -9.98 12.02 -9.57
CA LYS A 68 -10.99 12.16 -8.51
C LYS A 68 -11.22 10.87 -7.71
N VAL A 69 -10.75 9.73 -8.23
CA VAL A 69 -10.86 8.42 -7.58
C VAL A 69 -9.75 8.22 -6.56
N THR A 70 -8.48 8.40 -6.98
CA THR A 70 -7.31 8.12 -6.13
C THR A 70 -6.64 9.36 -5.55
N MET A 71 -7.00 10.56 -6.02
CA MET A 71 -6.62 11.86 -5.42
C MET A 71 -5.11 12.04 -5.22
N GLY A 72 -4.29 11.51 -6.14
CA GLY A 72 -2.83 11.60 -6.09
C GLY A 72 -2.14 10.65 -5.10
N GLY A 73 -2.88 9.81 -4.37
CA GLY A 73 -2.31 8.80 -3.48
C GLY A 73 -1.84 7.54 -4.22
N THR A 74 -0.98 6.76 -3.56
CA THR A 74 -0.50 5.45 -4.05
C THR A 74 -0.49 4.41 -2.93
N SER A 75 -0.35 3.13 -3.28
CA SER A 75 -0.05 2.05 -2.33
C SER A 75 1.40 1.58 -2.49
N ALA A 76 1.90 0.80 -1.52
CA ALA A 76 3.22 0.17 -1.62
C ALA A 76 3.37 -0.70 -2.88
N GLN A 77 2.31 -1.43 -3.25
CA GLN A 77 2.25 -2.26 -4.45
C GLN A 77 2.35 -1.44 -5.74
N VAL A 78 1.70 -0.27 -5.80
CA VAL A 78 1.77 0.65 -6.95
C VAL A 78 3.18 1.23 -7.10
N GLU A 79 3.81 1.63 -5.99
CA GLU A 79 5.17 2.18 -5.99
C GLU A 79 6.22 1.14 -6.38
N ALA A 80 6.05 -0.12 -5.95
CA ALA A 80 6.97 -1.19 -6.24
C ALA A 80 6.87 -1.73 -7.67
N SER A 81 5.71 -1.60 -8.33
CA SER A 81 5.43 -2.26 -9.62
C SER A 81 6.34 -1.80 -10.77
N VAL A 82 6.97 -0.61 -10.65
CA VAL A 82 8.00 -0.17 -11.62
C VAL A 82 9.16 -1.16 -11.70
N LEU A 83 9.47 -1.87 -10.61
CA LEU A 83 10.52 -2.89 -10.61
C LEU A 83 10.08 -4.17 -11.35
N SER A 84 8.79 -4.50 -11.31
CA SER A 84 8.21 -5.66 -12.01
C SER A 84 8.37 -5.54 -13.54
N LEU A 85 8.40 -4.33 -14.09
CA LEU A 85 8.71 -4.07 -15.51
C LEU A 85 10.09 -4.64 -15.90
N TYR A 86 11.08 -4.54 -15.01
CA TYR A 86 12.47 -4.91 -15.25
C TYR A 86 12.85 -6.27 -14.65
N ASP A 87 11.86 -7.13 -14.42
CA ASP A 87 12.08 -8.48 -13.92
C ASP A 87 12.60 -9.41 -15.04
N ASN A 88 13.69 -10.13 -14.75
CA ASN A 88 14.28 -11.09 -15.68
C ASN A 88 13.45 -12.38 -15.84
N PHE A 89 12.51 -12.64 -14.93
CA PHE A 89 11.61 -13.79 -15.00
C PHE A 89 10.45 -13.59 -16.00
N ARG A 90 10.29 -12.37 -16.54
CA ARG A 90 9.30 -12.09 -17.59
C ARG A 90 9.52 -12.94 -18.84
N LEU A 91 8.41 -13.34 -19.45
CA LEU A 91 8.41 -14.04 -20.73
C LEU A 91 8.95 -13.13 -21.83
N ARG A 92 9.87 -13.66 -22.64
CA ARG A 92 10.52 -12.91 -23.72
C ARG A 92 9.77 -12.94 -25.06
N GLY A 93 8.72 -13.76 -25.14
CA GLY A 93 7.95 -14.07 -26.34
C GLY A 93 7.06 -15.28 -26.11
N PRO A 94 6.22 -15.66 -27.09
CA PRO A 94 5.22 -16.69 -26.91
C PRO A 94 5.85 -18.09 -26.83
N ARG A 95 5.11 -19.05 -26.27
CA ARG A 95 5.56 -20.44 -26.07
C ARG A 95 4.48 -21.46 -26.40
N VAL A 96 4.92 -22.64 -26.83
CA VAL A 96 4.11 -23.87 -26.93
C VAL A 96 4.64 -24.86 -25.89
N GLY A 97 3.84 -25.11 -24.85
CA GLY A 97 4.30 -25.68 -23.60
C GLY A 97 5.48 -24.87 -23.04
N GLU A 98 6.58 -25.56 -22.74
CA GLU A 98 7.80 -24.92 -22.22
C GLU A 98 8.71 -24.32 -23.31
N LYS A 99 8.46 -24.63 -24.59
CA LYS A 99 9.36 -24.26 -25.69
C LYS A 99 9.04 -22.88 -26.23
N ALA A 100 10.08 -22.07 -26.44
CA ALA A 100 9.95 -20.78 -27.13
C ALA A 100 9.42 -20.99 -28.56
N SER A 101 8.55 -20.08 -28.99
CA SER A 101 7.94 -20.05 -30.33
C SER A 101 7.88 -18.62 -30.85
N ASP A 102 7.45 -18.45 -32.10
CA ASP A 102 7.03 -17.18 -32.68
C ASP A 102 5.49 -17.04 -32.68
N TRP A 103 5.02 -15.79 -32.88
CA TRP A 103 3.60 -15.45 -32.88
C TRP A 103 2.83 -16.05 -34.06
N GLU A 104 3.45 -16.15 -35.23
CA GLU A 104 2.80 -16.72 -36.43
C GLU A 104 2.43 -18.19 -36.20
N THR A 105 3.34 -18.97 -35.64
CA THR A 105 3.14 -20.37 -35.29
C THR A 105 2.06 -20.52 -34.22
N VAL A 106 2.17 -19.74 -33.13
CA VAL A 106 1.19 -19.81 -32.01
C VAL A 106 -0.21 -19.42 -32.47
N ASP A 107 -0.35 -18.36 -33.26
CA ASP A 107 -1.65 -17.94 -33.79
C ASP A 107 -2.25 -18.97 -34.72
N LYS A 108 -1.45 -19.54 -35.63
CA LYS A 108 -1.91 -20.57 -36.56
C LYS A 108 -2.44 -21.80 -35.81
N GLU A 109 -1.73 -22.26 -34.79
CA GLU A 109 -2.14 -23.43 -34.01
C GLU A 109 -3.38 -23.15 -33.15
N ILE A 110 -3.43 -21.99 -32.48
CA ILE A 110 -4.58 -21.58 -31.67
C ILE A 110 -5.82 -21.42 -32.56
N LEU A 111 -5.72 -20.74 -33.70
CA LEU A 111 -6.81 -20.57 -34.67
C LEU A 111 -7.32 -21.90 -35.22
N ALA A 112 -6.42 -22.84 -35.52
CA ALA A 112 -6.79 -24.17 -35.98
C ALA A 112 -7.63 -24.90 -34.91
N LYS A 113 -7.19 -24.89 -33.66
CA LYS A 113 -7.92 -25.49 -32.53
C LYS A 113 -9.25 -24.79 -32.25
N LEU A 114 -9.28 -23.45 -32.25
CA LEU A 114 -10.51 -22.69 -32.08
C LEU A 114 -11.54 -23.01 -33.17
N THR A 115 -11.08 -23.15 -34.41
CA THR A 115 -11.94 -23.53 -35.55
C THR A 115 -12.50 -24.94 -35.39
N GLU A 116 -11.66 -25.90 -34.97
CA GLU A 116 -12.10 -27.28 -34.68
C GLU A 116 -13.14 -27.32 -33.56
N ILE A 117 -12.91 -26.60 -32.47
CA ILE A 117 -13.84 -26.49 -31.33
C ILE A 117 -15.16 -25.87 -31.78
N ALA A 118 -15.11 -24.78 -32.54
CA ALA A 118 -16.30 -24.10 -33.04
C ALA A 118 -17.13 -24.98 -33.99
N ALA A 119 -16.47 -25.74 -34.88
CA ALA A 119 -17.13 -26.61 -35.86
C ALA A 119 -18.00 -27.70 -35.22
N LYS A 120 -17.64 -28.16 -34.01
CA LYS A 120 -18.40 -29.15 -33.24
C LYS A 120 -19.32 -28.55 -32.16
N GLY A 121 -19.43 -27.22 -32.09
CA GLY A 121 -20.20 -26.52 -31.04
C GLY A 121 -19.61 -26.65 -29.64
N GLY A 122 -18.29 -26.85 -29.55
CA GLY A 122 -17.58 -27.03 -28.29
C GLY A 122 -17.57 -25.78 -27.40
N GLN A 123 -17.33 -25.98 -26.11
CA GLN A 123 -17.44 -24.93 -25.09
C GLN A 123 -16.12 -24.22 -24.88
N ILE A 124 -16.14 -22.88 -24.99
CA ILE A 124 -14.96 -22.03 -24.75
C ILE A 124 -15.19 -21.19 -23.50
N ARG A 125 -14.14 -21.03 -22.69
CA ARG A 125 -14.14 -20.18 -21.49
C ARG A 125 -13.00 -19.18 -21.56
N ILE A 126 -13.28 -17.92 -21.23
CA ILE A 126 -12.24 -16.93 -20.91
C ILE A 126 -12.31 -16.72 -19.42
N VAL A 127 -11.23 -17.02 -18.71
CA VAL A 127 -11.14 -16.85 -17.26
C VAL A 127 -10.23 -15.65 -16.99
N SER A 128 -10.69 -14.72 -16.18
CA SER A 128 -9.91 -13.52 -15.84
C SER A 128 -10.17 -13.08 -14.41
N ASN A 129 -9.30 -12.22 -13.89
CA ASN A 129 -9.73 -11.34 -12.80
C ASN A 129 -10.63 -10.23 -13.34
N THR A 130 -11.05 -9.32 -12.47
CA THR A 130 -11.86 -8.16 -12.84
C THR A 130 -11.25 -7.35 -14.00
N ILE A 131 -12.03 -7.19 -15.08
CA ILE A 131 -11.66 -6.38 -16.25
C ILE A 131 -12.25 -4.97 -16.09
N LEU A 132 -11.41 -3.99 -15.77
CA LEU A 132 -11.84 -2.59 -15.65
C LEU A 132 -11.98 -1.86 -16.99
N SER A 133 -11.30 -2.36 -18.03
CA SER A 133 -11.18 -1.68 -19.31
C SER A 133 -12.44 -1.87 -20.18
N PRO A 134 -13.17 -0.79 -20.51
CA PRO A 134 -14.29 -0.89 -21.43
C PRO A 134 -13.85 -1.26 -22.87
N SER A 135 -12.67 -0.80 -23.32
CA SER A 135 -12.14 -1.18 -24.64
C SER A 135 -11.69 -2.66 -24.69
N THR A 136 -11.12 -3.19 -23.61
CA THR A 136 -10.78 -4.62 -23.49
C THR A 136 -12.05 -5.48 -23.54
N LYS A 137 -13.10 -5.08 -22.83
CA LYS A 137 -14.42 -5.74 -22.91
C LYS A 137 -14.92 -5.74 -24.37
N ALA A 138 -14.80 -4.63 -25.09
CA ALA A 138 -15.20 -4.56 -26.49
C ALA A 138 -14.37 -5.49 -27.41
N ALA A 139 -13.05 -5.63 -27.19
CA ALA A 139 -12.22 -6.58 -27.92
C ALA A 139 -12.61 -8.05 -27.65
N ILE A 140 -12.93 -8.39 -26.40
CA ILE A 140 -13.44 -9.72 -26.04
C ILE A 140 -14.81 -9.99 -26.68
N GLU A 141 -15.69 -8.98 -26.79
CA GLU A 141 -16.97 -9.13 -27.49
C GLU A 141 -16.79 -9.43 -28.99
N LYS A 142 -15.74 -8.92 -29.65
CA LYS A 142 -15.39 -9.33 -31.03
C LYS A 142 -15.05 -10.82 -31.09
N PHE A 143 -14.24 -11.30 -30.15
CA PHE A 143 -13.91 -12.72 -30.03
C PHE A 143 -15.16 -13.59 -29.80
N LYS A 144 -16.06 -13.18 -28.89
CA LYS A 144 -17.33 -13.88 -28.62
C LYS A 144 -18.25 -13.90 -29.85
N THR A 145 -18.28 -12.83 -30.63
CA THR A 145 -19.07 -12.78 -31.88
C THR A 145 -18.58 -13.82 -32.87
N LYS A 146 -17.26 -14.05 -32.96
CA LYS A 146 -16.66 -15.10 -33.80
C LYS A 146 -16.89 -16.51 -33.24
N TYR A 147 -16.86 -16.66 -31.91
CA TYR A 147 -17.00 -17.92 -31.19
C TYR A 147 -18.16 -17.87 -30.16
N PRO A 148 -19.43 -18.05 -30.58
CA PRO A 148 -20.60 -17.76 -29.75
C PRO A 148 -20.78 -18.63 -28.49
N THR A 149 -20.11 -19.78 -28.40
CA THR A 149 -20.10 -20.63 -27.19
C THR A 149 -19.17 -20.13 -26.09
N THR A 150 -18.44 -19.03 -26.34
CA THR A 150 -17.51 -18.42 -25.39
C THR A 150 -18.26 -17.75 -24.24
N LYS A 151 -17.95 -18.18 -23.01
CA LYS A 151 -18.37 -17.50 -21.77
C LYS A 151 -17.16 -16.89 -21.08
N VAL A 152 -17.29 -15.63 -20.65
CA VAL A 152 -16.30 -14.97 -19.77
C VAL A 152 -16.66 -15.28 -18.33
N VAL A 153 -15.69 -15.76 -17.56
CA VAL A 153 -15.80 -16.09 -16.13
C VAL A 153 -14.80 -15.22 -15.39
N GLN A 154 -15.31 -14.24 -14.65
CA GLN A 154 -14.46 -13.38 -13.81
C GLN A 154 -14.44 -13.93 -12.39
N TYR A 155 -13.26 -14.00 -11.77
CA TYR A 155 -13.10 -14.33 -10.35
C TYR A 155 -12.03 -13.44 -9.74
N ASP A 156 -12.18 -13.09 -8.47
CA ASP A 156 -11.15 -12.33 -7.74
C ASP A 156 -10.63 -13.21 -6.58
N PRO A 157 -9.30 -13.34 -6.36
CA PRO A 157 -8.78 -14.17 -5.27
C PRO A 157 -9.29 -13.72 -3.89
N VAL A 158 -9.46 -12.40 -3.74
CA VAL A 158 -10.22 -11.78 -2.66
C VAL A 158 -11.50 -11.20 -3.25
N SER A 159 -12.59 -11.93 -3.01
CA SER A 159 -13.90 -11.74 -3.58
C SER A 159 -14.78 -10.89 -2.68
N TYR A 160 -15.61 -10.08 -3.33
CA TYR A 160 -16.65 -9.26 -2.71
C TYR A 160 -18.04 -9.59 -3.28
N TYR A 161 -18.18 -10.81 -3.78
CA TYR A 161 -19.42 -11.31 -4.37
C TYR A 161 -20.61 -11.24 -3.40
N GLY A 162 -20.38 -11.40 -2.10
CA GLY A 162 -21.38 -11.22 -1.05
C GLY A 162 -21.99 -9.81 -1.04
N ILE A 163 -21.19 -8.76 -1.26
CA ILE A 163 -21.70 -7.38 -1.39
C ILE A 163 -22.55 -7.25 -2.65
N VAL A 164 -22.09 -7.79 -3.78
CA VAL A 164 -22.80 -7.75 -5.06
C VAL A 164 -24.18 -8.43 -4.95
N LYS A 165 -24.22 -9.65 -4.40
CA LYS A 165 -25.45 -10.41 -4.19
C LYS A 165 -26.40 -9.75 -3.21
N ALA A 166 -25.87 -9.22 -2.10
CA ALA A 166 -26.68 -8.51 -1.12
C ALA A 166 -27.31 -7.23 -1.70
N ASN A 167 -26.60 -6.50 -2.55
CA ASN A 167 -27.17 -5.33 -3.24
C ASN A 167 -28.15 -5.73 -4.36
N GLN A 168 -27.93 -6.86 -5.04
CA GLN A 168 -28.92 -7.39 -5.99
C GLN A 168 -30.24 -7.71 -5.29
N GLU A 169 -30.18 -8.29 -4.09
CA GLU A 169 -31.36 -8.58 -3.26
C GLU A 169 -31.94 -7.32 -2.61
N SER A 170 -31.09 -6.46 -2.04
CA SER A 170 -31.52 -5.31 -1.24
C SER A 170 -31.92 -4.11 -2.08
N LEU A 171 -31.30 -3.89 -3.22
CA LEU A 171 -31.42 -2.67 -4.05
C LEU A 171 -31.88 -2.97 -5.49
N GLY A 172 -32.01 -4.24 -5.85
CA GLY A 172 -32.36 -4.67 -7.22
C GLY A 172 -31.21 -4.58 -8.23
N ALA A 173 -29.99 -4.27 -7.79
CA ALA A 173 -28.83 -4.07 -8.66
C ALA A 173 -27.58 -4.81 -8.14
N ALA A 174 -26.98 -5.64 -8.98
CA ALA A 174 -25.72 -6.34 -8.72
C ALA A 174 -24.53 -5.37 -8.82
N ILE A 175 -24.31 -4.60 -7.76
CA ILE A 175 -23.28 -3.56 -7.68
C ILE A 175 -22.52 -3.60 -6.36
N ILE A 176 -21.32 -3.01 -6.37
CA ILE A 176 -20.68 -2.52 -5.15
C ILE A 176 -20.88 -0.99 -5.13
N PRO A 177 -21.59 -0.43 -4.13
CA PRO A 177 -21.79 1.02 -4.06
C PRO A 177 -20.48 1.73 -3.73
N SER A 178 -20.39 3.03 -4.03
CA SER A 178 -19.27 3.83 -3.53
C SER A 178 -19.53 4.31 -2.11
N TYR A 179 -18.48 4.28 -1.29
CA TYR A 179 -18.46 4.76 0.09
C TYR A 179 -17.68 6.06 0.17
N ASP A 180 -18.16 7.01 0.96
CA ASP A 180 -17.51 8.30 1.19
C ASP A 180 -17.26 8.52 2.69
N PHE A 181 -16.08 8.11 3.14
CA PHE A 181 -15.66 8.24 4.55
C PHE A 181 -15.47 9.70 4.98
N SER A 182 -15.35 10.64 4.04
CA SER A 182 -15.21 12.07 4.33
C SER A 182 -16.52 12.72 4.79
N LYS A 183 -17.65 12.03 4.60
CA LYS A 183 -18.97 12.47 5.07
C LYS A 183 -19.42 11.79 6.36
N ALA A 184 -18.68 10.79 6.85
CA ALA A 184 -19.01 10.05 8.06
C ALA A 184 -18.37 10.68 9.31
N LYS A 185 -19.21 10.99 10.32
CA LYS A 185 -18.79 11.38 11.67
C LYS A 185 -18.60 10.17 12.58
N VAL A 186 -19.39 9.11 12.40
CA VAL A 186 -19.27 7.85 13.14
C VAL A 186 -19.20 6.70 12.16
N ILE A 187 -18.16 5.88 12.29
CA ILE A 187 -17.90 4.74 11.43
C ILE A 187 -17.86 3.50 12.31
N VAL A 188 -18.62 2.46 11.93
CA VAL A 188 -18.47 1.11 12.46
C VAL A 188 -17.92 0.22 11.35
N SER A 189 -16.77 -0.39 11.59
CA SER A 189 -16.21 -1.45 10.75
C SER A 189 -16.33 -2.80 11.46
N VAL A 190 -16.88 -3.79 10.76
CA VAL A 190 -16.91 -5.19 11.21
C VAL A 190 -16.10 -6.04 10.23
N GLY A 191 -14.87 -6.39 10.61
CA GLY A 191 -13.96 -7.18 9.77
C GLY A 191 -13.47 -6.49 8.49
N ALA A 192 -13.78 -5.20 8.24
CA ALA A 192 -13.35 -4.48 7.04
C ALA A 192 -12.08 -3.67 7.27
N ASP A 193 -10.95 -4.10 6.68
CA ASP A 193 -9.69 -3.33 6.70
C ASP A 193 -9.64 -2.26 5.58
N PHE A 194 -10.55 -1.29 5.61
CA PHE A 194 -10.67 -0.24 4.59
C PHE A 194 -9.47 0.73 4.52
N LEU A 195 -8.60 0.76 5.53
CA LEU A 195 -7.34 1.51 5.49
C LEU A 195 -6.17 0.69 4.93
N GLY A 196 -6.29 -0.64 4.87
CA GLY A 196 -5.27 -1.55 4.41
C GLY A 196 -5.55 -2.14 3.03
N THR A 197 -6.56 -3.03 2.94
CA THR A 197 -6.75 -3.91 1.78
C THR A 197 -8.20 -3.96 1.26
N TRP A 198 -9.18 -3.46 2.01
CA TRP A 198 -10.59 -3.61 1.63
C TRP A 198 -11.03 -2.62 0.53
N LEU A 199 -11.43 -3.16 -0.63
CA LEU A 199 -11.95 -2.49 -1.84
C LEU A 199 -11.07 -1.38 -2.45
N SER A 200 -10.96 -0.21 -1.81
CA SER A 200 -10.27 0.98 -2.34
C SER A 200 -9.48 1.72 -1.25
N PRO A 201 -8.43 1.10 -0.68
CA PRO A 201 -7.72 1.64 0.47
C PRO A 201 -7.05 2.99 0.19
N ILE A 202 -6.62 3.27 -1.05
CA ILE A 202 -6.03 4.56 -1.43
C ILE A 202 -7.06 5.69 -1.26
N GLU A 203 -8.27 5.49 -1.77
CA GLU A 203 -9.37 6.46 -1.69
C GLU A 203 -9.85 6.63 -0.25
N PHE A 204 -10.16 5.52 0.42
CA PHE A 204 -10.77 5.53 1.74
C PHE A 204 -9.83 6.10 2.80
N THR A 205 -8.53 5.83 2.68
CA THR A 205 -7.51 6.40 3.57
C THR A 205 -7.44 7.92 3.44
N LYS A 206 -7.53 8.47 2.22
CA LYS A 206 -7.60 9.94 2.02
C LYS A 206 -8.87 10.52 2.62
N GLN A 207 -10.02 9.92 2.32
CA GLN A 207 -11.32 10.38 2.81
C GLN A 207 -11.42 10.34 4.34
N PHE A 208 -10.95 9.25 4.95
CA PHE A 208 -10.89 9.09 6.40
C PHE A 208 -9.97 10.16 7.03
N ALA A 209 -8.77 10.36 6.48
CA ALA A 209 -7.80 11.33 6.98
C ALA A 209 -8.35 12.76 7.02
N THR A 210 -9.15 13.17 6.03
CA THR A 210 -9.80 14.49 6.01
C THR A 210 -10.60 14.76 7.29
N ASN A 211 -11.22 13.73 7.89
CA ASN A 211 -11.98 13.85 9.15
C ASN A 211 -11.19 13.52 10.41
N ARG A 212 -9.92 13.13 10.27
CA ARG A 212 -8.99 12.95 11.40
C ARG A 212 -8.07 14.15 11.61
N GLU A 213 -7.97 15.04 10.63
CA GLU A 213 -7.24 16.30 10.76
C GLU A 213 -7.92 17.24 11.76
N ILE A 214 -7.14 17.80 12.68
CA ILE A 214 -7.56 18.81 13.65
C ILE A 214 -6.77 20.08 13.40
N THR A 215 -7.48 21.17 13.17
CA THR A 215 -6.92 22.52 12.98
C THR A 215 -7.52 23.49 13.99
N ALA A 216 -7.10 24.75 13.96
CA ALA A 216 -7.71 25.78 14.81
C ALA A 216 -9.19 26.00 14.46
N GLU A 217 -9.54 25.85 13.18
CA GLU A 217 -10.87 26.02 12.60
C GLU A 217 -11.72 24.74 12.70
N LYS A 218 -11.07 23.56 12.59
CA LYS A 218 -11.72 22.25 12.67
C LYS A 218 -11.38 21.55 14.00
N LYS A 219 -12.31 21.64 14.95
CA LYS A 219 -12.21 21.06 16.30
C LYS A 219 -13.00 19.76 16.48
N GLU A 220 -13.52 19.19 15.40
CA GLU A 220 -14.25 17.93 15.40
C GLU A 220 -13.45 16.84 14.68
N MET A 221 -13.62 15.59 15.11
CA MET A 221 -12.96 14.42 14.53
C MET A 221 -13.98 13.30 14.34
N SER A 222 -13.87 12.52 13.27
CA SER A 222 -14.68 11.31 13.12
C SER A 222 -14.34 10.28 14.20
N ARG A 223 -15.30 9.45 14.60
CA ARG A 223 -15.11 8.36 15.55
C ARG A 223 -15.16 7.02 14.83
N LEU A 224 -14.19 6.15 15.08
CA LEU A 224 -14.10 4.82 14.48
C LEU A 224 -14.20 3.73 15.54
N TYR A 225 -15.20 2.85 15.37
CA TYR A 225 -15.35 1.58 16.07
C TYR A 225 -14.95 0.45 15.13
N ALA A 226 -14.03 -0.41 15.56
CA ALA A 226 -13.59 -1.58 14.81
C ALA A 226 -13.88 -2.86 15.61
N PHE A 227 -14.61 -3.79 15.00
CA PHE A 227 -14.86 -5.14 15.50
C PHE A 227 -14.18 -6.12 14.56
N GLU A 228 -13.10 -6.76 14.99
CA GLU A 228 -12.27 -7.59 14.10
C GLU A 228 -11.53 -8.69 14.86
N SER A 229 -11.12 -9.76 14.17
CA SER A 229 -10.37 -10.86 14.78
C SER A 229 -8.86 -10.62 14.80
N ASN A 230 -8.30 -10.26 13.65
CA ASN A 230 -6.90 -9.84 13.55
C ASN A 230 -6.77 -8.35 13.89
N LEU A 231 -5.60 -7.90 14.33
CA LEU A 231 -5.30 -6.47 14.42
C LEU A 231 -4.94 -5.96 13.03
N SER A 232 -5.85 -5.21 12.41
CA SER A 232 -5.69 -4.64 11.07
C SER A 232 -5.16 -3.19 11.10
N LEU A 233 -4.91 -2.58 9.93
CA LEU A 233 -4.60 -1.15 9.85
C LEU A 233 -5.79 -0.29 10.28
N THR A 234 -7.01 -0.68 9.90
CA THR A 234 -8.25 -0.03 10.38
C THR A 234 -8.36 -0.09 11.89
N GLY A 235 -8.19 -1.26 12.50
CA GLY A 235 -8.25 -1.42 13.95
C GLY A 235 -7.15 -0.67 14.70
N ALA A 236 -5.94 -0.66 14.17
CA ALA A 236 -4.82 0.09 14.74
C ALA A 236 -5.08 1.62 14.75
N ASN A 237 -5.90 2.12 13.82
CA ASN A 237 -6.30 3.53 13.74
C ASN A 237 -7.68 3.82 14.34
N ALA A 238 -8.35 2.82 14.94
CA ALA A 238 -9.64 2.98 15.57
C ALA A 238 -9.55 3.73 16.92
N ASP A 239 -10.63 4.41 17.28
CA ASP A 239 -10.78 4.97 18.62
C ASP A 239 -11.26 3.90 19.60
N TYR A 240 -12.13 2.99 19.15
CA TYR A 240 -12.52 1.82 19.93
C TYR A 240 -12.32 0.58 19.08
N ARG A 241 -11.56 -0.37 19.60
CA ARG A 241 -11.33 -1.66 18.95
C ARG A 241 -11.74 -2.79 19.88
N THR A 242 -12.58 -3.68 19.40
CA THR A 242 -13.04 -4.86 20.11
C THR A 242 -12.64 -6.10 19.32
N ALA A 243 -11.86 -6.97 19.95
CA ALA A 243 -11.49 -8.26 19.36
C ALA A 243 -12.69 -9.21 19.38
N ILE A 244 -13.07 -9.75 18.22
CA ILE A 244 -14.18 -10.72 18.08
C ILE A 244 -13.70 -11.96 17.32
N LYS A 245 -14.29 -13.14 17.61
CA LYS A 245 -14.01 -14.35 16.82
C LYS A 245 -14.70 -14.31 15.45
N PRO A 246 -14.15 -14.96 14.41
CA PRO A 246 -14.85 -15.10 13.13
C PRO A 246 -16.28 -15.67 13.26
N SER A 247 -16.52 -16.61 14.18
CA SER A 247 -17.85 -17.16 14.43
C SER A 247 -18.86 -16.15 14.97
N GLN A 248 -18.39 -15.01 15.52
CA GLN A 248 -19.23 -13.98 16.11
C GLN A 248 -19.55 -12.85 15.13
N GLU A 249 -18.83 -12.74 14.01
CA GLU A 249 -18.89 -11.59 13.10
C GLU A 249 -20.33 -11.27 12.62
N GLY A 250 -21.04 -12.27 12.10
CA GLY A 250 -22.42 -12.11 11.66
C GLY A 250 -23.37 -11.74 12.81
N LEU A 251 -23.19 -12.31 13.99
CA LEU A 251 -24.01 -12.01 15.18
C LEU A 251 -23.76 -10.58 15.69
N VAL A 252 -22.54 -10.05 15.59
CA VAL A 252 -22.23 -8.65 15.94
C VAL A 252 -22.99 -7.70 15.02
N VAL A 253 -23.02 -7.97 13.71
CA VAL A 253 -23.81 -7.18 12.75
C VAL A 253 -25.31 -7.30 13.04
N ALA A 254 -25.80 -8.51 13.32
CA ALA A 254 -27.20 -8.75 13.67
C ALA A 254 -27.60 -8.00 14.95
N GLN A 255 -26.76 -8.03 15.98
CA GLN A 255 -26.98 -7.32 17.24
C GLN A 255 -26.94 -5.80 17.04
N LEU A 256 -26.03 -5.30 16.22
CA LEU A 256 -25.98 -3.88 15.86
C LEU A 256 -27.28 -3.43 15.20
N TYR A 257 -27.81 -4.22 14.25
CA TYR A 257 -29.10 -3.95 13.63
C TYR A 257 -30.25 -3.93 14.63
N LYS A 258 -30.30 -4.89 15.56
CA LYS A 258 -31.35 -4.95 16.61
C LYS A 258 -31.29 -3.76 17.56
N LEU A 259 -30.10 -3.41 18.04
CA LEU A 259 -29.86 -2.20 18.83
C LEU A 259 -30.30 -0.94 18.07
N ILE A 260 -30.07 -0.88 16.75
CA ILE A 260 -30.45 0.28 15.92
C ILE A 260 -31.97 0.35 15.69
N SER A 261 -32.60 -0.76 15.32
CA SER A 261 -34.04 -0.87 15.04
C SER A 261 -34.93 -0.85 16.29
N GLY A 262 -34.38 -1.10 17.49
CA GLY A 262 -35.15 -1.20 18.74
C GLY A 262 -35.87 -2.54 18.94
N SER A 263 -35.47 -3.57 18.18
CA SER A 263 -35.95 -4.94 18.31
C SER A 263 -35.00 -5.74 19.24
N GLY A 264 -35.47 -6.75 20.00
CA GLY A 264 -34.70 -7.42 21.07
C GLY A 264 -33.38 -8.14 20.69
N SER A 265 -32.72 -8.82 21.65
CA SER A 265 -31.36 -9.42 21.48
C SER A 265 -31.29 -10.56 20.46
N THR A 266 -30.11 -10.70 19.80
CA THR A 266 -29.78 -11.72 18.78
C THR A 266 -28.96 -12.89 19.31
N GLY A 267 -28.83 -13.05 20.63
CA GLY A 267 -28.13 -14.18 21.24
C GLY A 267 -26.61 -14.02 21.35
N ILE A 268 -26.06 -12.84 21.05
CA ILE A 268 -24.74 -12.41 21.49
C ILE A 268 -24.89 -11.17 22.38
N ASP A 269 -24.45 -11.28 23.64
CA ASP A 269 -24.53 -10.22 24.63
C ASP A 269 -23.12 -9.86 25.14
N GLY A 270 -22.94 -8.62 25.62
CA GLY A 270 -21.70 -8.21 26.29
C GLY A 270 -20.51 -7.91 25.36
N VAL A 271 -20.72 -7.73 24.06
CA VAL A 271 -19.66 -7.29 23.14
C VAL A 271 -19.25 -5.85 23.48
N THR A 272 -18.01 -5.68 23.94
CA THR A 272 -17.49 -4.39 24.40
C THR A 272 -17.65 -3.31 23.33
N HIS A 273 -18.14 -2.13 23.73
CA HIS A 273 -18.40 -0.95 22.89
C HIS A 273 -19.54 -1.07 21.85
N LEU A 274 -20.20 -2.22 21.67
CA LEU A 274 -21.22 -2.40 20.64
C LEU A 274 -22.48 -1.53 20.85
N GLU A 275 -23.01 -1.51 22.08
CA GLU A 275 -24.18 -0.68 22.42
C GLU A 275 -23.89 0.82 22.25
N LYS A 276 -22.68 1.22 22.64
CA LYS A 276 -22.21 2.60 22.46
C LYS A 276 -22.12 2.97 20.98
N ALA A 277 -21.51 2.11 20.18
CA ALA A 277 -21.42 2.30 18.73
C ALA A 277 -22.82 2.45 18.12
N ALA A 278 -23.79 1.59 18.50
CA ALA A 278 -25.17 1.68 18.06
C ALA A 278 -25.83 3.02 18.44
N ALA A 279 -25.66 3.47 19.68
CA ALA A 279 -26.20 4.74 20.16
C ALA A 279 -25.64 5.95 19.40
N GLU A 280 -24.32 5.97 19.17
CA GLU A 280 -23.66 7.08 18.46
C GLU A 280 -23.95 7.08 16.96
N LEU A 281 -24.11 5.90 16.33
CA LEU A 281 -24.60 5.80 14.96
C LEU A 281 -25.99 6.42 14.83
N LYS A 282 -26.93 6.09 15.73
CA LYS A 282 -28.28 6.70 15.74
C LYS A 282 -28.22 8.22 15.91
N ALA A 283 -27.39 8.69 16.84
CA ALA A 283 -27.24 10.12 17.11
C ALA A 283 -26.66 10.89 15.91
N ASN A 284 -26.01 10.20 14.97
CA ASN A 284 -25.39 10.79 13.78
C ASN A 284 -26.02 10.26 12.48
N ALA A 285 -27.31 9.91 12.48
CA ALA A 285 -28.03 9.52 11.27
C ALA A 285 -27.84 10.54 10.13
N GLY A 286 -27.64 10.06 8.90
CA GLY A 286 -27.25 10.85 7.71
C GLY A 286 -25.76 11.21 7.64
N LYS A 287 -24.98 10.96 8.70
CA LYS A 287 -23.52 11.14 8.79
C LYS A 287 -22.86 9.92 9.43
N ALA A 288 -23.53 8.78 9.38
CA ALA A 288 -23.07 7.52 9.93
C ALA A 288 -22.75 6.54 8.79
N LEU A 289 -21.83 5.62 9.03
CA LEU A 289 -21.47 4.60 8.05
C LEU A 289 -21.14 3.28 8.76
N VAL A 290 -21.75 2.20 8.29
CA VAL A 290 -21.42 0.83 8.72
C VAL A 290 -20.89 0.05 7.52
N VAL A 291 -19.74 -0.59 7.68
CA VAL A 291 -19.12 -1.44 6.64
C VAL A 291 -18.75 -2.80 7.22
N SER A 292 -18.81 -3.85 6.40
CA SER A 292 -18.36 -5.19 6.78
C SER A 292 -17.46 -5.82 5.72
N GLY A 293 -16.43 -6.53 6.19
CA GLY A 293 -15.50 -7.29 5.37
C GLY A 293 -16.00 -8.67 4.97
N SER A 294 -17.13 -9.12 5.54
CA SER A 294 -17.69 -10.45 5.27
C SER A 294 -18.11 -10.62 3.81
N ASN A 295 -17.73 -11.74 3.19
CA ASN A 295 -18.20 -12.13 1.86
C ASN A 295 -19.52 -12.96 1.93
N ASP A 296 -20.21 -12.95 3.07
CA ASP A 296 -21.53 -13.56 3.26
C ASP A 296 -22.64 -12.59 2.85
N LYS A 297 -23.47 -13.00 1.89
CA LYS A 297 -24.63 -12.24 1.42
C LYS A 297 -25.55 -11.81 2.57
N ASN A 298 -25.84 -12.69 3.52
CA ASN A 298 -26.81 -12.40 4.59
C ASN A 298 -26.29 -11.32 5.54
N VAL A 299 -25.00 -11.36 5.89
CA VAL A 299 -24.35 -10.31 6.68
C VAL A 299 -24.45 -8.97 5.95
N GLN A 300 -24.16 -8.95 4.65
CA GLN A 300 -24.21 -7.74 3.84
C GLN A 300 -25.64 -7.19 3.65
N VAL A 301 -26.68 -8.05 3.55
CA VAL A 301 -28.09 -7.62 3.55
C VAL A 301 -28.45 -6.90 4.85
N VAL A 302 -27.98 -7.40 6.01
CA VAL A 302 -28.20 -6.72 7.30
C VAL A 302 -27.41 -5.40 7.38
N VAL A 303 -26.18 -5.34 6.87
CA VAL A 303 -25.41 -4.08 6.76
C VAL A 303 -26.15 -3.05 5.90
N ASN A 304 -26.71 -3.47 4.77
CA ASN A 304 -27.54 -2.61 3.93
C ASN A 304 -28.77 -2.10 4.70
N ALA A 305 -29.44 -2.97 5.46
CA ALA A 305 -30.58 -2.58 6.29
C ALA A 305 -30.19 -1.58 7.39
N ILE A 306 -29.03 -1.75 8.05
CA ILE A 306 -28.51 -0.80 9.04
C ILE A 306 -28.28 0.57 8.38
N ASN A 307 -27.54 0.62 7.28
CA ASN A 307 -27.25 1.87 6.58
C ASN A 307 -28.51 2.56 6.03
N ASN A 308 -29.53 1.78 5.67
CA ASN A 308 -30.85 2.33 5.31
C ASN A 308 -31.52 2.99 6.52
N LEU A 309 -31.56 2.33 7.68
CA LEU A 309 -32.11 2.90 8.93
C LEU A 309 -31.36 4.17 9.37
N LEU A 310 -30.06 4.24 9.09
CA LEU A 310 -29.22 5.39 9.40
C LEU A 310 -29.31 6.52 8.36
N GLY A 311 -30.02 6.35 7.24
CA GLY A 311 -30.08 7.35 6.17
C GLY A 311 -28.73 7.58 5.45
N SER A 312 -27.89 6.55 5.39
CA SER A 312 -26.55 6.61 4.78
C SER A 312 -26.59 6.61 3.24
N TYR A 313 -27.64 6.06 2.63
CA TYR A 313 -27.83 6.10 1.17
C TYR A 313 -28.14 7.51 0.68
N GLY A 314 -27.37 7.99 -0.31
CA GLY A 314 -27.41 9.37 -0.79
C GLY A 314 -26.54 10.35 0.01
N THR A 315 -25.95 9.91 1.13
CA THR A 315 -25.05 10.73 1.96
C THR A 315 -23.64 10.14 1.97
N THR A 316 -23.40 9.11 2.77
CA THR A 316 -22.11 8.39 2.91
C THR A 316 -21.99 7.19 1.97
N ILE A 317 -23.11 6.72 1.39
CA ILE A 317 -23.16 5.65 0.39
C ILE A 317 -23.83 6.17 -0.88
N ASN A 318 -23.18 6.01 -2.02
CA ASN A 318 -23.69 6.42 -3.32
C ASN A 318 -23.86 5.20 -4.24
N THR A 319 -25.11 4.85 -4.52
CA THR A 319 -25.49 3.75 -5.42
C THR A 319 -25.50 4.17 -6.89
N SER A 320 -25.59 5.47 -7.17
CA SER A 320 -25.61 5.99 -8.53
C SER A 320 -24.22 5.95 -9.17
N ALA A 321 -23.14 5.92 -8.37
CA ALA A 321 -21.76 5.79 -8.85
C ALA A 321 -21.11 4.52 -8.25
N PRO A 322 -21.52 3.32 -8.71
CA PRO A 322 -20.93 2.07 -8.23
C PRO A 322 -19.44 1.96 -8.61
N VAL A 323 -18.70 1.22 -7.80
CA VAL A 323 -17.29 0.92 -8.05
C VAL A 323 -17.14 -0.39 -8.82
N ASN A 324 -16.14 -0.45 -9.69
CA ASN A 324 -15.89 -1.57 -10.59
C ASN A 324 -14.64 -2.37 -10.22
N PHE A 325 -13.93 -2.04 -9.13
CA PHE A 325 -12.67 -2.68 -8.72
C PHE A 325 -12.73 -4.20 -8.54
N ARG A 326 -13.94 -4.73 -8.31
CA ARG A 326 -14.22 -6.15 -8.07
C ARG A 326 -15.52 -6.54 -8.75
N GLN A 327 -15.44 -7.47 -9.68
CA GLN A 327 -16.52 -7.97 -10.53
C GLN A 327 -16.52 -9.50 -10.62
N GLY A 328 -15.71 -10.18 -9.78
CA GLY A 328 -15.69 -11.63 -9.67
C GLY A 328 -17.04 -12.22 -9.28
N ASN A 329 -17.30 -13.42 -9.78
CA ASN A 329 -18.50 -14.20 -9.50
C ASN A 329 -18.10 -15.61 -9.05
N ASP A 330 -18.21 -15.85 -7.73
CA ASP A 330 -17.74 -17.08 -7.09
C ASP A 330 -18.50 -18.32 -7.59
N GLU A 331 -19.81 -18.20 -7.85
CA GLU A 331 -20.65 -19.28 -8.38
C GLU A 331 -20.24 -19.66 -9.82
N GLU A 332 -19.96 -18.66 -10.66
CA GLU A 332 -19.51 -18.92 -12.04
C GLU A 332 -18.12 -19.53 -12.09
N MET A 333 -17.23 -19.13 -11.18
CA MET A 333 -15.90 -19.72 -11.07
C MET A 333 -15.97 -21.17 -10.58
N ALA A 334 -16.78 -21.45 -9.56
CA ALA A 334 -17.01 -22.82 -9.09
C ALA A 334 -17.63 -23.69 -10.19
N ALA A 335 -18.60 -23.16 -10.94
CA ALA A 335 -19.19 -23.85 -12.09
C ALA A 335 -18.15 -24.14 -13.17
N PHE A 336 -17.27 -23.18 -13.49
CA PHE A 336 -16.18 -23.39 -14.44
C PHE A 336 -15.23 -24.51 -14.01
N VAL A 337 -14.82 -24.55 -12.74
CA VAL A 337 -13.94 -25.63 -12.23
C VAL A 337 -14.64 -26.99 -12.35
N ALA A 338 -15.95 -27.07 -12.05
CA ALA A 338 -16.74 -28.30 -12.20
C ALA A 338 -16.88 -28.72 -13.68
N GLU A 339 -17.07 -27.78 -14.60
CA GLU A 339 -17.12 -28.04 -16.05
C GLU A 339 -15.77 -28.53 -16.60
N ALA A 340 -14.66 -27.89 -16.19
CA ALA A 340 -13.32 -28.27 -16.59
C ALA A 340 -12.97 -29.68 -16.11
N THR A 341 -13.26 -30.01 -14.84
CA THR A 341 -12.97 -31.32 -14.25
C THR A 341 -13.84 -32.44 -14.83
N SER A 342 -15.06 -32.15 -15.27
CA SER A 342 -15.96 -33.12 -15.93
C SER A 342 -15.75 -33.24 -17.45
N GLY A 343 -14.75 -32.55 -18.02
CA GLY A 343 -14.43 -32.63 -19.45
C GLY A 343 -15.44 -31.94 -20.36
N LYS A 344 -16.21 -30.97 -19.84
CA LYS A 344 -17.21 -30.20 -20.62
C LYS A 344 -16.63 -28.96 -21.30
N VAL A 345 -15.39 -28.58 -20.98
CA VAL A 345 -14.69 -27.43 -21.56
C VAL A 345 -13.74 -27.93 -22.64
N ASP A 346 -13.90 -27.44 -23.87
CA ASP A 346 -13.04 -27.79 -25.01
C ASP A 346 -11.86 -26.82 -25.14
N GLY A 347 -12.07 -25.55 -24.78
CA GLY A 347 -11.05 -24.51 -24.83
C GLY A 347 -11.13 -23.53 -23.66
N VAL A 348 -9.99 -23.15 -23.10
CA VAL A 348 -9.88 -22.11 -22.07
C VAL A 348 -8.74 -21.13 -22.36
N ILE A 349 -9.01 -19.84 -22.17
CA ILE A 349 -8.04 -18.76 -22.22
C ILE A 349 -8.01 -18.08 -20.85
N PHE A 350 -6.86 -18.13 -20.17
CA PHE A 350 -6.60 -17.40 -18.94
C PHE A 350 -6.05 -16.02 -19.27
N TYR A 351 -6.86 -14.98 -19.06
CA TYR A 351 -6.48 -13.59 -19.29
C TYR A 351 -5.89 -12.98 -18.02
N ASN A 352 -4.56 -12.88 -17.95
CA ASN A 352 -3.78 -12.28 -16.86
C ASN A 352 -4.23 -12.69 -15.44
N CYS A 353 -4.49 -13.98 -15.22
CA CYS A 353 -4.91 -14.51 -13.92
C CYS A 353 -4.24 -15.85 -13.61
N ASN A 354 -4.17 -16.24 -12.33
CA ASN A 354 -3.42 -17.41 -11.88
C ASN A 354 -4.23 -18.39 -10.98
N PRO A 355 -5.39 -18.88 -11.43
CA PRO A 355 -6.30 -19.69 -10.60
C PRO A 355 -5.73 -21.04 -10.16
N VAL A 356 -4.67 -21.54 -10.80
CA VAL A 356 -3.98 -22.75 -10.32
C VAL A 356 -3.30 -22.50 -8.96
N TYR A 357 -2.91 -21.26 -8.67
CA TYR A 357 -2.31 -20.86 -7.41
C TYR A 357 -3.32 -20.19 -6.45
N ASP A 358 -4.11 -19.23 -6.94
CA ASP A 358 -4.89 -18.30 -6.10
C ASP A 358 -6.39 -18.64 -5.96
N HIS A 359 -6.76 -19.90 -6.20
CA HIS A 359 -8.10 -20.44 -5.98
C HIS A 359 -8.06 -21.70 -5.09
N PRO A 360 -9.03 -21.92 -4.17
CA PRO A 360 -9.02 -23.10 -3.28
C PRO A 360 -8.99 -24.44 -4.02
N GLN A 361 -9.60 -24.50 -5.21
CA GLN A 361 -9.59 -25.68 -6.08
C GLN A 361 -8.50 -25.63 -7.17
N GLY A 362 -7.49 -24.77 -7.04
CA GLY A 362 -6.46 -24.57 -8.07
C GLY A 362 -5.69 -25.84 -8.45
N ALA A 363 -5.44 -26.73 -7.49
CA ALA A 363 -4.81 -28.03 -7.75
C ALA A 363 -5.67 -28.99 -8.58
N GLU A 364 -7.00 -28.93 -8.44
CA GLU A 364 -7.95 -29.72 -9.24
C GLU A 364 -8.02 -29.15 -10.66
N LEU A 365 -8.11 -27.83 -10.77
CA LEU A 365 -8.09 -27.12 -12.04
C LEU A 365 -6.81 -27.43 -12.82
N GLY A 366 -5.63 -27.29 -12.20
CA GLY A 366 -4.34 -27.57 -12.85
C GLY A 366 -4.21 -29.01 -13.39
N LYS A 367 -4.87 -29.99 -12.74
CA LYS A 367 -4.96 -31.37 -13.27
C LYS A 367 -5.90 -31.45 -14.48
N ALA A 368 -7.06 -30.78 -14.40
CA ALA A 368 -8.06 -30.78 -15.47
C ALA A 368 -7.56 -30.15 -16.77
N LEU A 369 -6.66 -29.14 -16.69
CA LEU A 369 -6.11 -28.46 -17.87
C LEU A 369 -5.43 -29.42 -18.87
N LYS A 370 -4.87 -30.54 -18.41
CA LYS A 370 -4.24 -31.55 -19.28
C LYS A 370 -5.23 -32.25 -20.21
N GLY A 371 -6.52 -32.29 -19.86
CA GLY A 371 -7.58 -32.92 -20.64
C GLY A 371 -8.30 -31.97 -21.61
N ILE A 372 -8.06 -30.65 -21.53
CA ILE A 372 -8.71 -29.65 -22.37
C ILE A 372 -7.91 -29.50 -23.67
N SER A 373 -8.60 -29.50 -24.82
CA SER A 373 -7.96 -29.49 -26.15
C SER A 373 -7.12 -28.23 -26.40
N LEU A 374 -7.63 -27.08 -25.98
CA LEU A 374 -6.96 -25.78 -26.09
C LEU A 374 -6.88 -25.12 -24.71
N THR A 375 -5.66 -24.90 -24.23
CA THR A 375 -5.40 -24.11 -23.02
C THR A 375 -4.38 -23.02 -23.35
N VAL A 376 -4.77 -21.77 -23.15
CA VAL A 376 -3.94 -20.59 -23.45
C VAL A 376 -3.85 -19.74 -22.18
N SER A 377 -2.66 -19.24 -21.87
CA SER A 377 -2.47 -18.20 -20.85
C SER A 377 -1.87 -16.95 -21.49
N THR A 378 -2.46 -15.79 -21.22
CA THR A 378 -1.87 -14.49 -21.53
C THR A 378 -1.29 -13.92 -20.23
N SER A 379 -0.06 -14.30 -19.90
CA SER A 379 0.64 -13.83 -18.70
C SER A 379 1.95 -13.15 -19.09
N THR A 380 2.44 -12.28 -18.20
CA THR A 380 3.76 -11.65 -18.33
C THR A 380 4.90 -12.55 -17.85
N THR A 381 4.58 -13.60 -17.08
CA THR A 381 5.54 -14.56 -16.50
C THR A 381 5.05 -15.99 -16.72
N PRO A 382 5.93 -17.01 -16.68
CA PRO A 382 5.48 -18.40 -16.70
C PRO A 382 4.98 -18.80 -15.29
N ASP A 383 3.88 -18.19 -14.83
CA ASP A 383 3.26 -18.51 -13.55
C ASP A 383 2.69 -19.94 -13.47
N GLU A 384 2.11 -20.34 -12.34
CA GLU A 384 1.58 -21.68 -12.12
C GLU A 384 0.52 -22.08 -13.15
N THR A 385 -0.35 -21.14 -13.55
CA THR A 385 -1.39 -21.37 -14.55
C THR A 385 -0.84 -21.35 -15.97
N ALA A 386 0.06 -20.42 -16.28
CA ALA A 386 0.76 -20.35 -17.56
C ALA A 386 1.60 -21.61 -17.81
N SER A 387 2.29 -22.10 -16.78
CA SER A 387 3.10 -23.34 -16.83
C SER A 387 2.23 -24.60 -16.99
N ALA A 388 0.97 -24.55 -16.56
CA ALA A 388 0.00 -25.63 -16.76
C ALA A 388 -0.74 -25.56 -18.11
N SER A 389 -0.63 -24.44 -18.83
CA SER A 389 -1.28 -24.22 -20.13
C SER A 389 -0.44 -24.76 -21.29
N GLY A 390 -1.11 -25.17 -22.37
CA GLY A 390 -0.48 -25.69 -23.59
C GLY A 390 0.13 -24.58 -24.45
N TYR A 391 -0.41 -23.36 -24.39
CA TYR A 391 0.12 -22.18 -25.05
C TYR A 391 0.29 -21.05 -24.04
N ILE A 392 1.39 -20.30 -24.19
CA ILE A 392 1.60 -19.06 -23.44
C ILE A 392 1.77 -17.93 -24.44
N ALA A 393 0.75 -17.09 -24.53
CA ALA A 393 0.75 -15.87 -25.31
C ALA A 393 1.32 -14.75 -24.44
N ALA A 394 2.64 -14.57 -24.46
CA ALA A 394 3.35 -13.67 -23.55
C ALA A 394 2.87 -12.21 -23.67
N ASP A 395 2.28 -11.70 -22.59
CA ASP A 395 1.65 -10.38 -22.55
C ASP A 395 2.64 -9.26 -22.19
N HIS A 396 2.27 -8.02 -22.50
CA HIS A 396 2.98 -6.82 -22.11
C HIS A 396 2.89 -6.57 -20.60
N HIS A 397 3.91 -5.92 -20.04
CA HIS A 397 3.72 -5.22 -18.77
C HIS A 397 2.87 -3.97 -19.01
N TYR A 398 2.07 -3.52 -18.03
CA TYR A 398 1.11 -2.42 -18.27
C TYR A 398 1.80 -1.11 -18.74
N LEU A 399 3.03 -0.84 -18.30
CA LEU A 399 3.88 0.28 -18.75
C LEU A 399 4.38 0.16 -20.21
N GLU A 400 4.12 -0.95 -20.89
CA GLU A 400 4.43 -1.20 -22.31
C GLU A 400 3.15 -1.27 -23.17
N SER A 401 1.97 -1.07 -22.56
CA SER A 401 0.67 -1.28 -23.22
C SER A 401 -0.20 -0.03 -23.23
N TRP A 402 -0.98 0.12 -24.30
CA TRP A 402 -2.11 1.04 -24.35
C TRP A 402 -3.33 0.40 -23.71
N ASN A 403 -4.07 1.11 -22.87
CA ASN A 403 -5.35 0.62 -22.36
C ASN A 403 -6.23 1.75 -21.82
N ASP A 404 -7.42 1.42 -21.37
CA ASP A 404 -8.28 2.29 -20.58
C ASP A 404 -8.83 1.57 -19.34
N ALA A 405 -9.45 2.32 -18.43
CA ALA A 405 -10.10 1.75 -17.25
C ALA A 405 -11.30 2.60 -16.84
N GLU A 406 -12.36 1.95 -16.37
CA GLU A 406 -13.51 2.57 -15.72
C GLU A 406 -13.61 2.08 -14.26
N PRO A 407 -12.74 2.58 -13.34
CA PRO A 407 -12.74 2.19 -11.92
C PRO A 407 -14.06 2.44 -11.17
N LYS A 408 -14.78 3.48 -11.57
CA LYS A 408 -16.12 3.81 -11.09
C LYS A 408 -16.98 4.18 -12.28
N LEU A 409 -18.29 3.98 -12.18
CA LEU A 409 -19.20 4.34 -13.26
C LEU A 409 -18.96 5.79 -13.70
N ASN A 410 -18.71 5.98 -14.99
CA ASN A 410 -18.42 7.25 -15.64
C ASN A 410 -17.10 7.97 -15.25
N SER A 411 -16.23 7.32 -14.47
CA SER A 411 -14.88 7.79 -14.18
C SER A 411 -13.87 6.95 -14.94
N PHE A 412 -13.19 7.55 -15.90
CA PHE A 412 -12.27 6.87 -16.82
C PHE A 412 -10.83 7.32 -16.64
N SER A 413 -9.89 6.46 -17.03
CA SER A 413 -8.48 6.80 -17.16
C SER A 413 -7.83 6.04 -18.31
N LEU A 414 -6.77 6.62 -18.87
CA LEU A 414 -6.00 6.05 -19.98
C LEU A 414 -4.65 5.53 -19.48
N SER A 415 -4.32 4.31 -19.86
CA SER A 415 -2.99 3.71 -19.65
C SER A 415 -2.13 3.99 -20.85
N GLN A 416 -1.16 4.90 -20.68
CA GLN A 416 -0.13 5.16 -21.69
C GLN A 416 1.08 4.25 -21.45
N PRO A 417 1.64 3.64 -22.52
CA PRO A 417 2.95 3.01 -22.42
C PRO A 417 4.01 4.08 -22.18
N ALA A 418 4.88 3.83 -21.20
CA ALA A 418 5.99 4.71 -20.85
C ALA A 418 7.33 4.20 -21.40
N ILE A 419 7.33 3.02 -22.02
CA ILE A 419 8.45 2.45 -22.78
C ILE A 419 7.91 1.56 -23.90
N THR A 420 8.67 1.42 -24.99
CA THR A 420 8.39 0.39 -26.00
C THR A 420 8.57 -1.01 -25.41
N PRO A 421 7.85 -2.04 -25.88
CA PRO A 421 8.00 -3.40 -25.38
C PRO A 421 9.46 -3.85 -25.35
N ILE A 422 9.94 -4.27 -24.17
CA ILE A 422 11.34 -4.69 -23.96
C ILE A 422 11.61 -6.03 -24.67
N PHE A 423 10.58 -6.87 -24.74
CA PHE A 423 10.63 -8.22 -25.29
C PHE A 423 9.66 -8.39 -26.46
N LYS A 424 9.73 -9.55 -27.15
CA LYS A 424 8.84 -9.91 -28.27
C LYS A 424 7.46 -10.40 -27.80
N THR A 425 6.90 -9.69 -26.82
CA THR A 425 5.55 -9.88 -26.29
C THR A 425 4.50 -9.23 -27.19
N ARG A 426 3.22 -9.53 -26.98
CA ARG A 426 2.08 -8.90 -27.67
C ARG A 426 0.94 -8.73 -26.69
N GLN A 427 0.27 -7.59 -26.74
CA GLN A 427 -0.87 -7.29 -25.89
C GLN A 427 -1.99 -8.33 -26.07
N ALA A 428 -2.54 -8.88 -24.99
CA ALA A 428 -3.59 -9.90 -25.06
C ALA A 428 -4.83 -9.46 -25.88
N GLN A 429 -5.18 -8.18 -25.82
CA GLN A 429 -6.30 -7.62 -26.58
C GLN A 429 -6.06 -7.68 -28.09
N GLU A 430 -4.83 -7.44 -28.55
CA GLU A 430 -4.45 -7.66 -29.94
C GLU A 430 -4.61 -9.14 -30.32
N SER A 431 -4.22 -10.08 -29.44
CA SER A 431 -4.48 -11.51 -29.66
C SER A 431 -5.96 -11.83 -29.81
N PHE A 432 -6.85 -11.26 -28.98
CA PHE A 432 -8.29 -11.44 -29.14
C PHE A 432 -8.81 -10.93 -30.49
N LEU A 433 -8.34 -9.77 -30.96
CA LEU A 433 -8.71 -9.20 -32.27
C LEU A 433 -8.19 -10.06 -33.43
N VAL A 434 -6.95 -10.54 -33.36
CA VAL A 434 -6.36 -11.46 -34.35
C VAL A 434 -7.15 -12.76 -34.41
N TRP A 435 -7.46 -13.37 -33.26
CA TRP A 435 -8.19 -14.64 -33.22
C TRP A 435 -9.67 -14.51 -33.60
N ALA A 436 -10.24 -13.32 -33.44
CA ALA A 436 -11.57 -12.96 -33.95
C ALA A 436 -11.59 -12.78 -35.48
N GLY A 437 -10.43 -12.52 -36.11
CA GLY A 437 -10.31 -12.24 -37.53
C GLY A 437 -10.67 -10.79 -37.90
N GLU A 438 -10.52 -9.85 -36.96
CA GLU A 438 -10.72 -8.42 -37.24
C GLU A 438 -9.61 -7.89 -38.15
N THR A 439 -9.94 -6.90 -38.98
CA THR A 439 -8.98 -6.25 -39.88
C THR A 439 -8.11 -5.22 -39.16
N ASN A 440 -8.69 -4.51 -38.18
CA ASN A 440 -7.95 -3.63 -37.28
C ASN A 440 -7.55 -4.41 -36.03
N THR A 441 -6.29 -4.82 -35.97
CA THR A 441 -5.70 -5.55 -34.84
C THR A 441 -4.80 -4.69 -33.97
N ASP A 442 -4.43 -3.48 -34.42
CA ASP A 442 -3.67 -2.53 -33.61
C ASP A 442 -4.53 -1.99 -32.47
N TYR A 443 -4.20 -2.40 -31.24
CA TYR A 443 -5.02 -2.09 -30.09
C TYR A 443 -5.04 -0.58 -29.77
N PHE A 444 -3.98 0.17 -30.06
CA PHE A 444 -3.98 1.62 -29.90
C PHE A 444 -5.06 2.29 -30.77
N THR A 445 -5.07 1.97 -32.06
CA THR A 445 -6.10 2.46 -32.99
C THR A 445 -7.50 2.02 -32.55
N PHE A 446 -7.64 0.76 -32.11
CA PHE A 446 -8.92 0.25 -31.59
C PHE A 446 -9.43 1.05 -30.38
N VAL A 447 -8.56 1.34 -29.39
CA VAL A 447 -8.92 2.16 -28.22
C VAL A 447 -9.29 3.57 -28.67
N GLN A 448 -8.52 4.17 -29.57
CA GLN A 448 -8.78 5.52 -30.08
C GLN A 448 -10.14 5.60 -30.80
N GLU A 449 -10.47 4.61 -31.63
CA GLU A 449 -11.77 4.49 -32.30
C GLU A 449 -12.91 4.28 -31.30
N TYR A 450 -12.70 3.41 -30.31
CA TYR A 450 -13.66 3.18 -29.23
C TYR A 450 -13.98 4.48 -28.47
N TRP A 451 -12.95 5.24 -28.11
CA TRP A 451 -13.09 6.54 -27.44
C TRP A 451 -13.75 7.60 -28.33
N ARG A 452 -13.41 7.62 -29.62
CA ARG A 452 -14.07 8.49 -30.60
C ARG A 452 -15.56 8.22 -30.67
N ASN A 453 -15.96 6.96 -30.71
CA ASN A 453 -17.36 6.58 -30.85
C ASN A 453 -18.15 6.79 -29.56
N ARG A 454 -17.53 6.57 -28.39
CA ARG A 454 -18.23 6.56 -27.11
C ARG A 454 -18.20 7.90 -26.38
N PHE A 455 -17.08 8.61 -26.39
CA PHE A 455 -16.86 9.75 -25.48
C PHE A 455 -16.74 11.09 -26.18
N PHE A 456 -16.43 11.12 -27.47
CA PHE A 456 -16.21 12.37 -28.19
C PHE A 456 -17.42 13.30 -28.19
N ALA A 457 -18.64 12.77 -28.14
CA ALA A 457 -19.86 13.59 -28.01
C ALA A 457 -19.87 14.45 -26.72
N ALA A 458 -19.10 14.05 -25.70
CA ALA A 458 -18.93 14.78 -24.44
C ALA A 458 -17.67 15.68 -24.43
N SER A 459 -17.04 15.95 -25.59
CA SER A 459 -15.77 16.70 -25.69
C SER A 459 -15.85 18.20 -25.34
N GLY A 460 -17.06 18.75 -25.18
CA GLY A 460 -17.25 20.17 -24.91
C GLY A 460 -16.91 21.09 -26.09
N GLY A 461 -16.97 20.58 -27.33
CA GLY A 461 -16.78 21.37 -28.56
C GLY A 461 -15.36 21.35 -29.13
N LEU A 462 -14.44 20.55 -28.55
CA LEU A 462 -13.14 20.27 -29.14
C LEU A 462 -13.27 19.36 -30.37
N ASP A 463 -12.35 19.47 -31.33
CA ASP A 463 -12.14 18.38 -32.30
C ASP A 463 -11.57 17.14 -31.60
N PHE A 464 -11.64 15.99 -32.27
CA PHE A 464 -11.28 14.73 -31.62
C PHE A 464 -9.81 14.65 -31.24
N GLN A 465 -8.90 15.22 -32.03
CA GLN A 465 -7.47 15.14 -31.74
C GLN A 465 -7.16 15.91 -30.46
N ASN A 466 -7.65 17.14 -30.35
CA ASN A 466 -7.50 17.95 -29.14
C ASN A 466 -8.17 17.34 -27.91
N PHE A 467 -9.33 16.69 -28.09
CA PHE A 467 -10.00 15.93 -27.01
C PHE A 467 -9.14 14.75 -26.54
N TRP A 468 -8.64 13.95 -27.48
CA TRP A 468 -7.81 12.77 -27.21
C TRP A 468 -6.50 13.16 -26.52
N ASP A 469 -5.79 14.16 -27.05
CA ASP A 469 -4.52 14.63 -26.49
C ASP A 469 -4.71 15.20 -25.09
N LYS A 470 -5.82 15.89 -24.83
CA LYS A 470 -6.17 16.35 -23.47
C LYS A 470 -6.41 15.16 -22.51
N CYS A 471 -7.14 14.14 -22.94
CA CYS A 471 -7.39 12.95 -22.12
C CYS A 471 -6.10 12.20 -21.82
N LEU A 472 -5.18 12.12 -22.79
CA LEU A 472 -3.84 11.55 -22.60
C LEU A 472 -3.00 12.40 -21.65
N TYR A 473 -2.99 13.72 -21.81
CA TYR A 473 -2.22 14.61 -20.94
C TYR A 473 -2.69 14.54 -19.49
N ASP A 474 -4.01 14.62 -19.26
CA ASP A 474 -4.58 14.54 -17.91
C ASP A 474 -4.54 13.10 -17.35
N GLY A 475 -4.58 12.10 -18.23
CA GLY A 475 -4.70 10.67 -17.92
C GLY A 475 -6.06 10.23 -17.41
N VAL A 476 -7.00 11.16 -17.22
CA VAL A 476 -8.33 10.92 -16.65
C VAL A 476 -9.41 11.63 -17.44
N PHE A 477 -10.62 11.07 -17.44
CA PHE A 477 -11.79 11.65 -18.07
C PHE A 477 -13.05 11.29 -17.28
N GLU A 478 -13.98 12.23 -17.11
CA GLU A 478 -15.19 12.04 -16.32
C GLU A 478 -16.42 12.41 -17.15
N VAL A 479 -17.46 11.59 -17.06
CA VAL A 479 -18.76 11.86 -17.70
C VAL A 479 -19.80 12.15 -16.62
N ALA A 480 -20.68 13.12 -16.88
CA ALA A 480 -21.76 13.43 -15.95
C ALA A 480 -22.65 12.20 -15.71
N ASN A 481 -23.00 11.95 -14.45
CA ASN A 481 -23.82 10.82 -14.06
C ASN A 481 -25.25 11.28 -13.74
N ASN A 482 -26.22 10.76 -14.49
CA ASN A 482 -27.65 11.03 -14.32
C ASN A 482 -28.43 9.82 -13.75
N SER A 483 -27.74 8.85 -13.16
CA SER A 483 -28.36 7.63 -12.64
C SER A 483 -29.13 7.91 -11.35
N SER A 484 -30.38 7.44 -11.27
CA SER A 484 -31.20 7.53 -10.07
C SER A 484 -30.65 6.66 -8.94
N ALA A 485 -30.79 7.12 -7.70
CA ALA A 485 -30.43 6.33 -6.52
C ALA A 485 -31.34 5.10 -6.42
N ALA A 486 -30.78 3.96 -6.02
CA ALA A 486 -31.55 2.74 -5.79
C ALA A 486 -32.27 2.81 -4.43
N SER A 487 -33.50 2.30 -4.38
CA SER A 487 -34.26 2.19 -3.12
C SER A 487 -34.04 0.84 -2.45
N PHE A 488 -34.02 0.84 -1.11
CA PHE A 488 -33.90 -0.39 -0.33
C PHE A 488 -35.22 -1.17 -0.28
N ASN A 489 -35.17 -2.45 -0.65
CA ASN A 489 -36.26 -3.42 -0.66
C ASN A 489 -35.85 -4.79 -0.06
N GLY A 490 -34.70 -4.87 0.63
CA GLY A 490 -34.16 -6.13 1.16
C GLY A 490 -34.92 -6.70 2.36
N ASN A 491 -34.88 -8.03 2.54
CA ASN A 491 -35.53 -8.74 3.65
C ASN A 491 -34.55 -9.00 4.81
N ALA A 492 -34.46 -8.04 5.74
CA ALA A 492 -33.58 -8.14 6.90
C ALA A 492 -33.90 -9.33 7.83
N ASP A 493 -35.18 -9.70 8.01
CA ASP A 493 -35.58 -10.77 8.93
C ASP A 493 -35.16 -12.16 8.45
N SER A 494 -35.24 -12.41 7.14
CA SER A 494 -34.72 -13.64 6.53
C SER A 494 -33.20 -13.74 6.70
N ALA A 495 -32.48 -12.64 6.42
CA ALA A 495 -31.03 -12.58 6.56
C ALA A 495 -30.59 -12.79 8.02
N LEU A 496 -31.29 -12.20 8.99
CA LEU A 496 -31.04 -12.42 10.42
C LEU A 496 -31.20 -13.89 10.83
N SER A 497 -32.22 -14.57 10.30
CA SER A 497 -32.44 -16.00 10.56
C SER A 497 -31.32 -16.87 9.99
N ALA A 498 -30.85 -16.55 8.78
CA ALA A 498 -29.71 -17.22 8.15
C ALA A 498 -28.40 -17.02 8.94
N ILE A 499 -28.15 -15.78 9.41
CA ILE A 499 -27.01 -15.46 10.27
C ILE A 499 -27.06 -16.30 11.56
N ALA A 500 -28.21 -16.36 12.24
CA ALA A 500 -28.37 -17.13 13.47
C ALA A 500 -28.11 -18.64 13.29
N SER A 501 -28.27 -19.17 12.07
CA SER A 501 -27.96 -20.56 11.73
C SER A 501 -26.50 -20.82 11.35
N THR A 502 -25.80 -19.78 10.87
CA THR A 502 -24.43 -19.90 10.32
C THR A 502 -23.37 -19.53 11.36
N TYR A 503 -23.65 -18.52 12.19
CA TYR A 503 -22.72 -17.95 13.16
C TYR A 503 -23.07 -18.43 14.58
N SER A 504 -22.06 -18.43 15.46
CA SER A 504 -22.20 -18.88 16.85
C SER A 504 -21.54 -17.91 17.81
N ALA A 505 -22.23 -17.60 18.91
CA ALA A 505 -21.72 -16.72 19.96
C ALA A 505 -20.52 -17.34 20.70
N SER A 506 -20.46 -18.67 20.75
CA SER A 506 -19.40 -19.42 21.43
C SER A 506 -18.89 -20.57 20.60
N ASN A 507 -17.56 -20.72 20.59
CA ASN A 507 -16.86 -21.85 19.99
C ASN A 507 -15.65 -22.19 20.84
N SER A 508 -15.46 -23.49 21.11
CA SER A 508 -14.41 -24.02 21.98
C SER A 508 -13.12 -24.35 21.23
N GLY A 509 -13.18 -24.56 19.91
CA GLY A 509 -12.02 -24.79 19.07
C GLY A 509 -11.32 -23.51 18.62
N PHE A 510 -10.16 -23.68 17.96
CA PHE A 510 -9.54 -22.61 17.20
C PHE A 510 -10.37 -22.28 15.95
N GLU A 511 -10.27 -21.04 15.51
CA GLU A 511 -10.83 -20.54 14.26
C GLU A 511 -9.70 -19.92 13.42
N LEU A 512 -9.83 -19.99 12.09
CA LEU A 512 -8.84 -19.46 11.16
C LEU A 512 -9.44 -18.26 10.42
N LEU A 513 -8.68 -17.17 10.32
CA LEU A 513 -8.94 -16.04 9.44
C LEU A 513 -7.81 -15.89 8.43
N LEU A 514 -8.16 -16.00 7.15
CA LEU A 514 -7.27 -15.76 6.03
C LEU A 514 -7.39 -14.30 5.59
N TYR A 515 -6.26 -13.61 5.39
CA TYR A 515 -6.25 -12.16 5.13
C TYR A 515 -5.15 -11.75 4.15
N GLU A 516 -5.25 -10.55 3.58
CA GLU A 516 -4.19 -9.97 2.75
C GLU A 516 -3.26 -9.07 3.56
N THR A 517 -1.97 -9.07 3.21
CA THR A 517 -1.04 -8.06 3.71
C THR A 517 -1.00 -6.85 2.78
N CYS A 518 -0.77 -5.64 3.31
CA CYS A 518 -0.63 -4.43 2.48
C CYS A 518 0.53 -4.53 1.47
N GLY A 519 1.56 -5.31 1.80
CA GLY A 519 2.74 -5.53 0.96
C GLY A 519 2.46 -6.48 -0.20
N LEU A 520 2.11 -7.73 0.08
CA LEU A 520 1.99 -8.77 -0.96
C LEU A 520 0.58 -8.95 -1.54
N GLY A 521 -0.48 -8.48 -0.87
CA GLY A 521 -1.86 -8.65 -1.33
C GLY A 521 -2.18 -10.11 -1.66
N THR A 522 -2.63 -10.35 -2.89
CA THR A 522 -2.94 -11.69 -3.44
C THR A 522 -1.71 -12.54 -3.80
N GLY A 523 -0.49 -11.98 -3.74
CA GLY A 523 0.74 -12.65 -4.17
C GLY A 523 1.05 -12.53 -5.67
N SER A 524 0.26 -11.76 -6.41
CA SER A 524 0.52 -11.43 -7.82
C SER A 524 1.91 -10.80 -8.03
N GLN A 525 2.37 -10.01 -7.06
CA GLN A 525 3.69 -9.35 -7.04
C GLN A 525 4.69 -10.00 -6.07
N ALA A 526 4.53 -11.28 -5.71
CA ALA A 526 5.41 -11.93 -4.74
C ALA A 526 6.89 -12.00 -5.17
N ASN A 527 7.21 -11.85 -6.47
CA ASN A 527 8.60 -11.74 -6.93
C ASN A 527 9.22 -10.35 -6.71
N ASN A 528 8.45 -9.37 -6.24
CA ASN A 528 8.94 -8.01 -6.07
C ASN A 528 9.68 -7.88 -4.73
N PRO A 529 11.01 -7.73 -4.73
CA PRO A 529 11.79 -7.73 -3.51
C PRO A 529 11.54 -6.48 -2.65
N LEU A 530 11.06 -5.37 -3.23
CA LEU A 530 10.68 -4.17 -2.45
C LEU A 530 9.51 -4.49 -1.50
N LEU A 531 8.58 -5.34 -1.94
CA LEU A 531 7.42 -5.75 -1.15
C LEU A 531 7.77 -6.85 -0.15
N GLN A 532 8.71 -7.74 -0.49
CA GLN A 532 9.21 -8.76 0.44
C GLN A 532 10.01 -8.16 1.61
N GLU A 533 10.80 -7.11 1.35
CA GLU A 533 11.58 -6.41 2.39
C GLU A 533 10.81 -5.27 3.06
N LEU A 534 9.61 -4.92 2.57
CA LEU A 534 8.73 -3.96 3.22
C LEU A 534 8.20 -4.59 4.52
N PRO A 535 8.42 -3.96 5.68
CA PRO A 535 7.88 -4.49 6.94
C PRO A 535 6.36 -4.40 6.94
N ASP A 536 5.70 -5.51 7.24
CA ASP A 536 4.27 -5.52 7.53
C ASP A 536 3.95 -4.47 8.62
N PRO A 537 2.92 -3.63 8.42
CA PRO A 537 2.71 -2.47 9.29
C PRO A 537 2.46 -2.85 10.76
N ILE A 538 1.86 -4.02 11.01
CA ILE A 538 1.48 -4.48 12.34
C ILE A 538 2.59 -5.35 12.94
N THR A 539 2.91 -6.45 12.27
CA THR A 539 3.84 -7.47 12.77
C THR A 539 5.32 -7.10 12.58
N LYS A 540 5.62 -6.17 11.66
CA LYS A 540 6.98 -5.77 11.27
C LYS A 540 7.82 -6.87 10.63
N ALA A 541 7.19 -8.00 10.28
CA ALA A 541 7.81 -9.10 9.57
C ALA A 541 8.09 -8.73 8.11
N THR A 542 9.13 -9.36 7.56
CA THR A 542 9.59 -9.26 6.17
C THR A 542 10.03 -10.65 5.72
N TRP A 543 10.01 -10.95 4.42
CA TRP A 543 10.53 -12.19 3.81
C TRP A 543 9.98 -13.53 4.34
N ASP A 544 9.00 -13.52 5.23
CA ASP A 544 8.55 -14.71 5.95
C ASP A 544 7.02 -14.80 5.99
N HIS A 545 6.52 -16.03 5.85
CA HIS A 545 5.11 -16.35 6.06
C HIS A 545 4.91 -16.91 7.48
N TYR A 546 3.91 -16.39 8.18
CA TYR A 546 3.62 -16.69 9.58
C TYR A 546 2.12 -16.89 9.82
N VAL A 547 1.81 -17.52 10.95
CA VAL A 547 0.48 -17.50 11.58
C VAL A 547 0.52 -16.58 12.79
N THR A 548 -0.45 -15.66 12.89
CA THR A 548 -0.63 -14.82 14.07
C THR A 548 -1.40 -15.58 15.15
N VAL A 549 -0.89 -15.51 16.39
CA VAL A 549 -1.46 -16.16 17.57
C VAL A 549 -1.59 -15.11 18.68
N SER A 550 -2.69 -15.11 19.44
CA SER A 550 -2.85 -14.19 20.56
C SER A 550 -1.83 -14.45 21.68
N LEU A 551 -1.60 -13.46 22.54
CA LEU A 551 -0.71 -13.60 23.70
C LEU A 551 -1.23 -14.70 24.64
N ALA A 552 -2.55 -14.74 24.88
CA ALA A 552 -3.20 -15.77 25.68
C ALA A 552 -3.01 -17.18 25.09
N ASP A 553 -3.32 -17.38 23.81
CA ASP A 553 -3.20 -18.70 23.17
C ASP A 553 -1.74 -19.13 23.04
N ALA A 554 -0.82 -18.21 22.76
CA ALA A 554 0.60 -18.51 22.72
C ALA A 554 1.11 -19.03 24.06
N THR A 555 0.65 -18.43 25.17
CA THR A 555 0.96 -18.89 26.53
C THR A 555 0.43 -20.30 26.78
N GLU A 556 -0.84 -20.57 26.42
CA GLU A 556 -1.48 -21.88 26.58
C GLU A 556 -0.81 -22.98 25.73
N LEU A 557 -0.37 -22.64 24.51
CA LEU A 557 0.32 -23.55 23.59
C LEU A 557 1.83 -23.68 23.91
N GLY A 558 2.37 -22.84 24.79
CA GLY A 558 3.81 -22.75 25.04
C GLY A 558 4.60 -22.32 23.79
N ILE A 559 4.08 -21.34 23.04
CA ILE A 559 4.73 -20.68 21.91
C ILE A 559 5.33 -19.37 22.43
N ASN A 560 6.65 -19.20 22.26
CA ASN A 560 7.34 -17.98 22.66
C ASN A 560 8.07 -17.38 21.45
N ASN A 561 7.96 -16.07 21.27
CA ASN A 561 8.83 -15.30 20.40
C ASN A 561 9.78 -14.49 21.29
N ASP A 562 11.08 -14.71 21.17
CA ASP A 562 12.04 -13.97 21.99
C ASP A 562 12.43 -12.62 21.39
N ALA A 563 13.30 -11.90 22.10
CA ALA A 563 13.80 -10.59 21.67
C ALA A 563 14.60 -10.63 20.35
N GLU A 564 14.95 -11.80 19.81
CA GLU A 564 15.60 -11.92 18.51
C GLU A 564 14.63 -12.36 17.40
N GLY A 565 13.34 -12.54 17.70
CA GLY A 565 12.35 -13.06 16.75
C GLY A 565 12.46 -14.57 16.53
N ARG A 566 13.14 -15.30 17.43
CA ARG A 566 13.22 -16.77 17.37
C ARG A 566 11.92 -17.38 17.88
N THR A 567 11.46 -18.40 17.18
CA THR A 567 10.18 -19.10 17.34
C THR A 567 10.32 -20.55 16.84
N GLN A 568 9.20 -21.20 16.57
CA GLN A 568 9.11 -22.51 15.95
C GLN A 568 8.11 -22.50 14.78
N LEU A 569 8.24 -23.48 13.90
CA LEU A 569 7.22 -23.76 12.90
C LEU A 569 6.03 -24.49 13.55
N VAL A 570 4.84 -24.24 13.02
CA VAL A 570 3.60 -24.91 13.41
C VAL A 570 2.86 -25.40 12.18
N ASN A 571 2.16 -26.52 12.33
CA ASN A 571 1.24 -27.03 11.32
C ASN A 571 -0.15 -26.48 11.58
N ILE A 572 -0.71 -25.79 10.59
CA ILE A 572 -2.09 -25.31 10.60
C ILE A 572 -2.89 -26.19 9.66
N THR A 573 -3.92 -26.86 10.20
CA THR A 573 -4.83 -27.69 9.42
C THR A 573 -6.23 -27.08 9.44
N ALA A 574 -6.80 -26.87 8.25
CA ALA A 574 -8.18 -26.45 8.05
C ALA A 574 -8.70 -27.05 6.73
N ASN A 575 -10.00 -27.37 6.65
CA ASN A 575 -10.62 -27.96 5.44
C ASN A 575 -9.87 -29.17 4.87
N GLY A 576 -9.25 -29.99 5.74
CA GLY A 576 -8.48 -31.17 5.33
C GLY A 576 -7.16 -30.88 4.62
N LYS A 577 -6.70 -29.63 4.60
CA LYS A 577 -5.39 -29.21 4.09
C LYS A 577 -4.52 -28.72 5.25
N THR A 578 -3.22 -28.97 5.14
CA THR A 578 -2.24 -28.56 6.16
C THR A 578 -1.16 -27.70 5.52
N ILE A 579 -0.82 -26.59 6.17
CA ILE A 579 0.34 -25.77 5.84
C ILE A 579 1.28 -25.68 7.05
N THR A 580 2.56 -25.46 6.78
CA THR A 580 3.58 -25.25 7.83
C THR A 580 4.13 -23.83 7.73
N VAL A 581 3.98 -23.05 8.79
CA VAL A 581 4.39 -21.64 8.86
C VAL A 581 4.97 -21.30 10.23
N ALA A 582 5.67 -20.16 10.34
CA ALA A 582 6.23 -19.72 11.63
C ALA A 582 5.13 -19.16 12.55
N ALA A 583 5.19 -19.45 13.85
CA ALA A 583 4.25 -18.85 14.80
C ALA A 583 4.71 -17.46 15.26
N LEU A 584 3.88 -16.45 15.04
CA LEU A 584 4.10 -15.06 15.44
C LEU A 584 3.07 -14.65 16.50
N VAL A 585 3.53 -14.26 17.67
CA VAL A 585 2.69 -13.81 18.78
C VAL A 585 2.31 -12.34 18.55
N GLN A 586 1.01 -12.09 18.37
CA GLN A 586 0.48 -10.81 17.93
C GLN A 586 -0.51 -10.26 18.97
N PRO A 587 -0.12 -9.23 19.74
CA PRO A 587 -1.06 -8.47 20.57
C PRO A 587 -2.25 -7.93 19.75
N GLY A 588 -3.44 -7.94 20.32
CA GLY A 588 -4.68 -7.54 19.66
C GLY A 588 -5.34 -8.63 18.81
N GLN A 589 -4.71 -9.79 18.61
CA GLN A 589 -5.35 -10.96 18.02
C GLN A 589 -6.43 -11.50 18.97
N ALA A 590 -7.64 -11.79 18.46
CA ALA A 590 -8.70 -12.38 19.28
C ALA A 590 -8.30 -13.77 19.80
N LYS A 591 -8.55 -14.04 21.09
CA LYS A 591 -8.27 -15.36 21.69
C LYS A 591 -9.05 -16.48 20.99
N GLY A 592 -8.41 -17.62 20.76
CA GLY A 592 -8.95 -18.76 20.02
C GLY A 592 -8.99 -18.56 18.52
N THR A 593 -8.26 -17.58 17.98
CA THR A 593 -8.22 -17.30 16.53
C THR A 593 -6.79 -17.28 16.01
N LEU A 594 -6.62 -17.77 14.79
CA LEU A 594 -5.36 -17.84 14.06
C LEU A 594 -5.49 -16.99 12.80
N GLY A 595 -4.55 -16.07 12.56
CA GLY A 595 -4.50 -15.29 11.33
C GLY A 595 -3.43 -15.81 10.38
N VAL A 596 -3.75 -16.07 9.12
CA VAL A 596 -2.76 -16.50 8.10
C VAL A 596 -2.89 -15.63 6.85
N ALA A 597 -1.77 -15.11 6.36
CA ALA A 597 -1.75 -14.26 5.19
C ALA A 597 -1.88 -15.07 3.87
N LEU A 598 -2.60 -14.52 2.91
CA LEU A 598 -2.56 -14.95 1.52
C LEU A 598 -1.33 -14.35 0.81
N GLY A 599 -1.03 -14.85 -0.39
CA GLY A 599 0.02 -14.27 -1.25
C GLY A 599 1.42 -14.88 -1.15
N TYR A 600 1.58 -15.95 -0.37
CA TYR A 600 2.84 -16.68 -0.17
C TYR A 600 2.82 -18.10 -0.78
N GLY A 601 3.98 -18.77 -0.79
CA GLY A 601 4.11 -20.17 -1.22
C GLY A 601 3.99 -20.40 -2.72
N ARG A 602 4.33 -19.39 -3.53
CA ARG A 602 4.36 -19.51 -4.99
C ARG A 602 5.52 -20.39 -5.45
N THR A 603 5.26 -21.24 -6.43
CA THR A 603 6.24 -22.19 -6.99
C THR A 603 6.81 -21.72 -8.33
N GLN A 604 6.06 -20.89 -9.06
CA GLN A 604 6.40 -20.34 -10.36
C GLN A 604 6.22 -18.81 -10.35
N VAL A 605 7.14 -18.09 -9.73
CA VAL A 605 7.04 -16.62 -9.56
C VAL A 605 8.34 -15.88 -9.88
N GLY A 606 9.46 -16.59 -9.91
CA GLY A 606 10.80 -16.03 -10.16
C GLY A 606 11.75 -16.31 -9.01
N LEU A 607 12.91 -15.64 -9.02
CA LEU A 607 14.00 -15.95 -8.09
C LEU A 607 13.74 -15.47 -6.66
N VAL A 608 12.97 -14.40 -6.48
CA VAL A 608 12.79 -13.71 -5.21
C VAL A 608 11.71 -14.38 -4.37
N GLY A 609 10.52 -14.59 -4.96
CA GLY A 609 9.33 -15.04 -4.23
C GLY A 609 9.13 -16.55 -4.18
N LYS A 610 10.00 -17.33 -4.83
CA LYS A 610 9.82 -18.79 -4.97
C LYS A 610 9.96 -19.48 -3.62
N GLU A 611 8.92 -20.25 -3.27
CA GLU A 611 8.86 -21.11 -2.08
C GLU A 611 9.09 -20.36 -0.75
N ILE A 612 8.80 -19.05 -0.72
CA ILE A 612 8.69 -18.31 0.54
C ILE A 612 7.37 -18.68 1.20
N GLY A 613 7.43 -19.45 2.28
CA GLY A 613 6.26 -19.89 3.04
C GLY A 613 5.42 -20.95 2.31
N ALA A 614 4.15 -21.06 2.69
CA ALA A 614 3.19 -22.00 2.11
C ALA A 614 1.99 -21.28 1.48
N ASN A 615 1.36 -21.90 0.47
CA ASN A 615 0.13 -21.40 -0.15
C ASN A 615 -1.07 -21.68 0.76
N ALA A 616 -1.75 -20.61 1.21
CA ALA A 616 -2.90 -20.69 2.10
C ALA A 616 -4.27 -20.65 1.39
N TYR A 617 -4.33 -20.38 0.08
CA TYR A 617 -5.59 -20.41 -0.69
C TYR A 617 -6.37 -21.74 -0.57
N PRO A 618 -5.74 -22.94 -0.52
CA PRO A 618 -6.44 -24.20 -0.32
C PRO A 618 -7.18 -24.33 1.03
N LEU A 619 -6.92 -23.44 2.00
CA LEU A 619 -7.60 -23.44 3.30
C LEU A 619 -8.92 -22.65 3.28
N LEU A 620 -9.23 -21.91 2.22
CA LEU A 620 -10.49 -21.16 2.08
C LEU A 620 -11.70 -22.10 2.07
N THR A 621 -12.85 -21.60 2.49
CA THR A 621 -14.14 -22.31 2.38
C THR A 621 -14.82 -21.93 1.06
N LEU A 622 -15.48 -22.92 0.44
CA LEU A 622 -16.27 -22.72 -0.78
C LEU A 622 -17.74 -23.02 -0.47
N GLY A 623 -18.57 -21.98 -0.47
CA GLY A 623 -20.03 -22.05 -0.32
C GLY A 623 -20.73 -21.37 -1.49
N GLU A 624 -21.83 -20.64 -1.23
CA GLU A 624 -22.43 -19.71 -2.22
C GLU A 624 -21.44 -18.61 -2.63
N SER A 625 -20.60 -18.19 -1.67
CA SER A 625 -19.46 -17.29 -1.88
C SER A 625 -18.18 -17.93 -1.33
N LEU A 626 -17.02 -17.40 -1.71
CA LEU A 626 -15.73 -17.71 -1.08
C LEU A 626 -15.70 -17.19 0.36
N GLY A 627 -15.40 -18.07 1.31
CA GLY A 627 -15.25 -17.72 2.72
C GLY A 627 -13.78 -17.66 3.16
N TYR A 628 -13.44 -16.56 3.83
CA TYR A 628 -12.09 -16.28 4.33
C TYR A 628 -11.89 -16.71 5.79
N SER A 629 -12.96 -17.13 6.45
CA SER A 629 -12.94 -17.67 7.80
C SER A 629 -13.27 -19.16 7.80
N VAL A 630 -12.63 -19.89 8.73
CA VAL A 630 -12.94 -21.30 9.03
C VAL A 630 -13.23 -21.40 10.52
N THR A 631 -14.49 -21.66 10.86
CA THR A 631 -14.96 -21.67 12.25
C THR A 631 -14.97 -23.06 12.88
N ALA A 632 -14.71 -24.13 12.14
CA ALA A 632 -14.72 -25.49 12.69
C ALA A 632 -13.57 -26.33 12.14
N GLY A 633 -13.09 -27.27 12.95
CA GLY A 633 -12.08 -28.25 12.54
C GLY A 633 -10.67 -27.67 12.32
N VAL A 634 -10.39 -26.46 12.80
CA VAL A 634 -9.05 -25.86 12.74
C VAL A 634 -8.17 -26.44 13.83
N LYS A 635 -6.96 -26.85 13.45
CA LYS A 635 -5.94 -27.37 14.37
C LYS A 635 -4.63 -26.62 14.20
N ILE A 636 -3.97 -26.37 15.33
CA ILE A 636 -2.59 -25.89 15.42
C ILE A 636 -1.77 -26.94 16.15
N GLU A 637 -0.68 -27.39 15.52
CA GLU A 637 0.22 -28.38 16.09
C GLU A 637 1.64 -27.84 16.07
N LYS A 638 2.31 -27.86 17.23
CA LYS A 638 3.71 -27.45 17.34
C LYS A 638 4.61 -28.47 16.66
N THR A 639 5.61 -27.99 15.93
CA THR A 639 6.71 -28.81 15.43
C THR A 639 7.96 -28.57 16.28
N GLU A 640 8.94 -29.47 16.19
CA GLU A 640 10.25 -29.30 16.85
C GLU A 640 11.20 -28.39 16.04
N THR A 641 10.76 -27.90 14.88
CA THR A 641 11.60 -27.12 13.97
C THR A 641 11.68 -25.67 14.44
N ALA A 642 12.84 -25.27 14.97
CA ALA A 642 13.13 -23.89 15.31
C ALA A 642 13.15 -22.99 14.05
N PHE A 643 12.72 -21.74 14.22
CA PHE A 643 12.69 -20.75 13.15
C PHE A 643 13.02 -19.35 13.69
N GLN A 644 13.49 -18.45 12.84
CA GLN A 644 13.67 -17.04 13.19
C GLN A 644 12.98 -16.18 12.14
N ILE A 645 12.02 -15.38 12.58
CA ILE A 645 11.27 -14.46 11.72
C ILE A 645 12.13 -13.20 11.50
N ALA A 646 12.28 -12.78 10.25
CA ALA A 646 12.93 -11.51 9.94
C ALA A 646 11.97 -10.35 10.24
N GLN A 647 12.24 -9.61 11.32
CA GLN A 647 11.51 -8.41 11.70
C GLN A 647 12.42 -7.18 11.69
N THR A 648 11.89 -6.01 11.33
CA THR A 648 12.65 -4.74 11.43
C THR A 648 12.53 -4.07 12.79
N GLN A 649 11.49 -4.41 13.54
CA GLN A 649 11.24 -3.93 14.88
C GLN A 649 10.74 -5.08 15.74
N ILE A 650 11.34 -5.22 16.93
CA ILE A 650 11.08 -6.28 17.91
C ILE A 650 10.57 -5.74 19.25
N HIS A 651 11.02 -4.54 19.63
CA HIS A 651 10.54 -3.86 20.83
C HIS A 651 9.16 -3.28 20.56
N GLN A 652 8.18 -3.65 21.36
CA GLN A 652 6.79 -3.46 20.99
C GLN A 652 6.14 -2.19 21.52
N THR A 653 6.58 -1.67 22.67
CA THR A 653 6.01 -0.50 23.36
C THR A 653 6.99 0.68 23.30
N TYR A 654 6.55 1.87 23.74
CA TYR A 654 7.40 3.08 23.78
C TYR A 654 7.91 3.41 25.20
N MET A 655 7.66 2.55 26.19
CA MET A 655 8.18 2.66 27.56
C MET A 655 7.89 4.00 28.25
N GLY A 656 6.72 4.61 27.99
CA GLY A 656 6.32 5.88 28.62
C GLY A 656 7.11 7.11 28.16
N ARG A 657 7.92 6.98 27.09
CA ARG A 657 8.76 8.07 26.55
C ARG A 657 7.92 9.12 25.82
N ALA A 658 7.30 10.02 26.58
CA ALA A 658 6.47 11.10 26.05
C ALA A 658 7.17 12.04 25.06
N ASN A 659 8.50 12.17 25.11
CA ASN A 659 9.27 12.97 24.13
C ASN A 659 9.53 12.24 22.79
N VAL A 660 9.09 10.98 22.68
CA VAL A 660 9.11 10.20 21.43
C VAL A 660 7.74 10.21 20.77
N VAL A 661 6.71 9.85 21.54
CA VAL A 661 5.32 9.86 21.08
C VAL A 661 4.48 10.62 22.09
N GLN A 662 3.73 11.61 21.60
CA GLN A 662 2.73 12.32 22.36
C GLN A 662 1.34 11.93 21.88
N GLU A 663 0.49 11.51 22.81
CA GLU A 663 -0.92 11.19 22.59
C GLU A 663 -1.81 12.08 23.47
N SER A 664 -3.01 12.38 23.03
CA SER A 664 -4.05 13.02 23.85
C SER A 664 -5.43 12.54 23.39
N VAL A 665 -6.43 12.72 24.23
CA VAL A 665 -7.84 12.49 23.87
C VAL A 665 -8.43 13.82 23.42
N LEU A 666 -9.33 13.79 22.44
CA LEU A 666 -9.90 15.00 21.83
C LEU A 666 -10.48 15.96 22.87
N SER A 667 -11.24 15.47 23.85
CA SER A 667 -11.82 16.30 24.92
C SER A 667 -10.75 17.00 25.77
N ASP A 668 -9.67 16.30 26.12
CA ASP A 668 -8.56 16.86 26.90
C ASP A 668 -7.78 17.89 26.07
N TYR A 669 -7.46 17.57 24.82
CA TYR A 669 -6.81 18.51 23.89
C TYR A 669 -7.64 19.78 23.69
N LEU A 670 -8.96 19.68 23.54
CA LEU A 670 -9.81 20.87 23.39
C LEU A 670 -9.87 21.72 24.67
N SER A 671 -9.74 21.08 25.84
CA SER A 671 -9.73 21.78 27.13
C SER A 671 -8.38 22.46 27.44
N ASN A 672 -7.27 21.80 27.10
CA ASN A 672 -5.92 22.34 27.23
C ASN A 672 -5.04 21.91 26.03
N PRO A 673 -5.05 22.67 24.92
CA PRO A 673 -4.21 22.35 23.77
C PRO A 673 -2.71 22.38 24.09
N GLN A 674 -2.29 23.13 25.12
CA GLN A 674 -0.90 23.34 25.50
C GLN A 674 -0.38 22.31 26.51
N GLU A 675 -1.17 21.28 26.85
CA GLU A 675 -0.84 20.28 27.87
C GLU A 675 0.59 19.73 27.75
N TRP A 676 1.00 19.34 26.54
CA TRP A 676 2.33 18.77 26.31
C TRP A 676 3.44 19.81 26.40
N ASN A 677 3.19 21.06 26.01
CA ASN A 677 4.13 22.16 26.17
C ASN A 677 4.32 22.54 27.65
N ASP A 678 3.25 22.45 28.45
CA ASP A 678 3.30 22.69 29.89
C ASP A 678 4.09 21.59 30.63
N LYS A 679 3.94 20.34 30.19
CA LYS A 679 4.62 19.15 30.72
C LYS A 679 6.05 18.98 30.21
N ALA A 680 6.45 19.71 29.17
CA ALA A 680 7.79 19.60 28.59
C ALA A 680 8.87 19.80 29.68
N PRO A 681 9.94 18.98 29.68
CA PRO A 681 11.01 19.12 30.67
C PRO A 681 11.61 20.54 30.58
N LYS A 682 11.91 21.15 31.73
CA LYS A 682 12.51 22.50 31.82
C LYS A 682 13.83 22.46 32.57
N ILE A 683 14.80 23.22 32.10
CA ILE A 683 16.10 23.43 32.74
C ILE A 683 16.06 24.75 33.53
N THR A 684 16.64 24.76 34.72
CA THR A 684 16.78 25.97 35.54
C THR A 684 17.95 26.81 35.05
N SER A 685 17.69 28.04 34.66
CA SER A 685 18.69 29.10 34.45
C SER A 685 18.72 30.04 35.67
N TRP A 686 19.65 31.01 35.68
CA TRP A 686 19.88 31.90 36.83
C TRP A 686 18.61 32.60 37.36
N ASP A 687 17.68 32.95 36.48
CA ASP A 687 16.51 33.76 36.77
C ASP A 687 15.17 33.06 36.45
N LYS A 688 15.19 31.98 35.65
CA LYS A 688 13.96 31.33 35.16
C LYS A 688 14.16 29.88 34.74
N LYS A 689 13.06 29.14 34.60
CA LYS A 689 13.06 27.83 33.93
C LYS A 689 12.83 28.01 32.43
N VAL A 690 13.63 27.36 31.61
CA VAL A 690 13.55 27.41 30.14
C VAL A 690 13.48 26.00 29.54
N LEU A 691 13.01 25.86 28.31
CA LEU A 691 13.08 24.58 27.59
C LEU A 691 14.54 24.21 27.28
N PRO A 692 14.94 22.93 27.37
CA PRO A 692 16.29 22.47 27.03
C PRO A 692 16.79 22.99 25.67
N ALA A 693 15.91 22.99 24.67
CA ALA A 693 16.26 23.37 23.30
C ALA A 693 16.65 24.86 23.13
N THR A 694 16.30 25.74 24.08
CA THR A 694 16.68 27.17 24.01
C THR A 694 18.10 27.42 24.51
N LEU A 695 18.71 26.45 25.18
CA LEU A 695 20.09 26.53 25.66
C LEU A 695 21.05 25.90 24.66
N SER A 696 22.05 26.66 24.25
CA SER A 696 23.12 26.19 23.36
C SER A 696 24.39 26.98 23.64
N LEU A 697 25.52 26.29 23.74
CA LEU A 697 26.85 26.93 23.77
C LEU A 697 27.27 27.43 22.38
N TRP A 698 26.60 26.98 21.32
CA TRP A 698 26.85 27.41 19.95
C TRP A 698 25.97 28.60 19.59
N LYS A 699 26.52 29.52 18.79
CA LYS A 699 25.84 30.75 18.33
C LYS A 699 24.73 30.51 17.29
N GLY A 700 24.47 29.26 16.90
CA GLY A 700 23.53 28.89 15.84
C GLY A 700 24.03 29.25 14.44
N HIS A 701 23.16 29.03 13.44
CA HIS A 701 23.41 29.35 12.04
C HIS A 701 22.19 30.08 11.44
N ASP A 702 22.42 30.96 10.46
CA ASP A 702 21.37 31.61 9.70
C ASP A 702 21.24 30.96 8.32
N TYR A 703 20.03 30.56 7.94
CA TYR A 703 19.71 30.03 6.60
C TYR A 703 18.89 31.05 5.80
N LYS A 704 19.59 32.00 5.16
CA LYS A 704 18.96 33.19 4.57
C LYS A 704 18.11 32.92 3.32
N ASN A 705 18.42 31.86 2.56
CA ASN A 705 17.69 31.53 1.34
C ASN A 705 16.48 30.65 1.68
N HIS A 706 16.72 29.36 1.85
CA HIS A 706 15.70 28.37 2.18
C HIS A 706 16.05 27.71 3.51
N HIS A 707 15.04 27.37 4.31
CA HIS A 707 15.17 26.50 5.48
C HIS A 707 14.21 25.34 5.34
N TRP A 708 14.72 24.23 4.83
CA TRP A 708 13.91 23.05 4.55
C TRP A 708 13.46 22.33 5.82
N GLY A 709 12.16 22.07 5.92
CA GLY A 709 11.58 21.33 7.03
C GLY A 709 10.52 20.34 6.58
N MET A 710 10.09 19.50 7.52
CA MET A 710 9.00 18.55 7.31
C MET A 710 8.06 18.53 8.52
N ALA A 711 6.76 18.48 8.29
CA ALA A 711 5.75 18.21 9.30
C ALA A 711 5.12 16.83 9.04
N VAL A 712 4.92 16.04 10.10
CA VAL A 712 4.30 14.72 10.05
C VAL A 712 3.09 14.68 10.98
N ASP A 713 1.88 14.59 10.43
CA ASP A 713 0.66 14.45 11.22
C ASP A 713 0.42 12.99 11.62
N LEU A 714 0.58 12.68 12.91
CA LEU A 714 0.36 11.34 13.43
C LEU A 714 -1.13 10.95 13.44
N ASN A 715 -2.06 11.91 13.40
CA ASN A 715 -3.50 11.60 13.31
C ASN A 715 -3.83 10.87 12.02
N THR A 716 -3.24 11.34 10.92
CA THR A 716 -3.53 10.89 9.56
C THR A 716 -2.50 9.88 9.05
N CYS A 717 -1.41 9.61 9.78
CA CYS A 717 -0.53 8.49 9.45
C CYS A 717 -1.19 7.17 9.84
N THR A 718 -1.61 6.39 8.83
CA THR A 718 -2.23 5.07 9.05
C THR A 718 -1.24 3.93 9.14
N GLY A 719 0.00 4.11 8.69
CA GLY A 719 1.03 3.07 8.68
C GLY A 719 1.16 2.29 7.35
N CYS A 720 0.49 2.70 6.27
CA CYS A 720 0.37 1.93 5.01
C CYS A 720 1.67 1.55 4.26
N GLY A 721 2.83 2.11 4.61
CA GLY A 721 4.13 1.73 4.05
C GLY A 721 4.47 2.24 2.64
N SER A 722 3.56 2.93 1.94
CA SER A 722 3.84 3.46 0.58
C SER A 722 5.05 4.40 0.56
N CYS A 723 5.19 5.24 1.59
CA CYS A 723 6.29 6.19 1.72
C CYS A 723 7.67 5.52 1.92
N VAL A 724 7.71 4.28 2.44
CA VAL A 724 8.95 3.50 2.56
C VAL A 724 9.40 3.04 1.18
N VAL A 725 8.50 2.40 0.42
CA VAL A 725 8.80 1.90 -0.94
C VAL A 725 9.19 3.06 -1.86
N ALA A 726 8.41 4.16 -1.85
CA ALA A 726 8.70 5.33 -2.67
C ALA A 726 10.08 5.94 -2.35
N CYS A 727 10.48 5.96 -1.08
CA CYS A 727 11.81 6.42 -0.67
C CYS A 727 12.91 5.49 -1.23
N ASN A 728 12.70 4.18 -1.18
CA ASN A 728 13.66 3.20 -1.65
C ASN A 728 13.86 3.27 -3.17
N VAL A 729 12.76 3.35 -3.94
CA VAL A 729 12.79 3.47 -5.40
C VAL A 729 13.45 4.78 -5.82
N GLU A 730 12.99 5.92 -5.30
CA GLU A 730 13.50 7.24 -5.69
C GLU A 730 14.99 7.39 -5.38
N ASN A 731 15.45 6.84 -4.25
CA ASN A 731 16.80 7.06 -3.76
C ASN A 731 17.73 5.86 -3.94
N ASN A 732 17.42 4.91 -4.84
CA ASN A 732 18.27 3.74 -5.12
C ASN A 732 18.72 3.00 -3.84
N VAL A 733 17.82 2.84 -2.87
CA VAL A 733 18.14 2.15 -1.61
C VAL A 733 18.24 0.66 -1.90
N ALA A 734 19.34 0.04 -1.48
CA ALA A 734 19.58 -1.37 -1.74
C ALA A 734 18.67 -2.26 -0.90
N LEU A 735 18.30 -3.41 -1.45
CA LEU A 735 17.63 -4.49 -0.73
C LEU A 735 18.68 -5.49 -0.24
N VAL A 736 18.49 -6.01 0.97
CA VAL A 736 19.51 -6.82 1.67
C VAL A 736 19.10 -8.27 1.88
N GLY A 737 17.81 -8.58 1.83
CA GLY A 737 17.27 -9.92 2.01
C GLY A 737 17.15 -10.38 3.47
N LYS A 738 16.43 -11.49 3.66
CA LYS A 738 16.03 -12.03 4.98
C LYS A 738 17.15 -12.06 6.03
N GLN A 739 18.29 -12.66 5.69
CA GLN A 739 19.37 -12.88 6.65
C GLN A 739 19.97 -11.56 7.17
N GLU A 740 20.07 -10.55 6.31
CA GLU A 740 20.62 -9.25 6.71
C GLU A 740 19.60 -8.42 7.49
N VAL A 741 18.29 -8.62 7.28
CA VAL A 741 17.25 -8.08 8.16
C VAL A 741 17.32 -8.70 9.55
N ILE A 742 17.49 -10.03 9.66
CA ILE A 742 17.72 -10.73 10.93
C ILE A 742 18.93 -10.13 11.66
N ASN A 743 19.99 -9.81 10.92
CA ASN A 743 21.20 -9.19 11.44
C ASN A 743 21.05 -7.68 11.80
N ARG A 744 19.85 -7.09 11.64
CA ARG A 744 19.53 -5.66 11.88
C ARG A 744 20.28 -4.71 10.96
N ARG A 745 20.36 -5.09 9.68
CA ARG A 745 21.10 -4.37 8.63
C ARG A 745 20.20 -3.97 7.47
N GLU A 746 18.89 -3.92 7.72
CA GLU A 746 17.90 -3.48 6.75
C GLU A 746 18.22 -2.07 6.24
N MET A 747 18.05 -1.85 4.96
CA MET A 747 18.34 -0.59 4.31
C MET A 747 17.02 0.12 4.01
N HIS A 748 16.50 0.83 5.02
CA HIS A 748 15.34 1.72 4.89
C HIS A 748 15.71 3.11 5.42
N TRP A 749 15.61 4.13 4.57
CA TRP A 749 15.92 5.53 4.95
C TRP A 749 14.81 6.20 5.74
N LEU A 750 13.58 5.73 5.52
CA LEU A 750 12.38 6.01 6.27
C LEU A 750 11.87 4.67 6.78
N ARG A 751 11.70 4.53 8.09
CA ARG A 751 10.97 3.41 8.69
C ARG A 751 9.69 3.92 9.33
N ILE A 752 8.69 3.07 9.47
CA ILE A 752 7.50 3.41 10.25
C ILE A 752 7.58 2.60 11.53
N ASP A 753 7.83 3.27 12.65
CA ASP A 753 7.82 2.64 13.96
C ASP A 753 6.36 2.39 14.36
N ARG A 754 6.09 1.25 15.01
CA ARG A 754 4.77 0.91 15.58
C ARG A 754 4.92 0.71 17.08
N TYR A 755 4.17 1.45 17.88
CA TYR A 755 4.17 1.28 19.33
C TYR A 755 2.81 0.77 19.81
N TYR A 756 2.83 -0.23 20.69
CA TYR A 756 1.68 -0.72 21.43
C TYR A 756 1.61 -0.03 22.79
N SER A 757 0.40 0.20 23.28
CA SER A 757 0.16 0.57 24.68
C SER A 757 0.46 -0.62 25.62
N SER A 758 0.73 -0.29 26.88
CA SER A 758 0.85 -1.22 27.99
C SER A 758 -0.06 -0.75 29.11
N GLU A 759 -0.63 -1.70 29.87
CA GLU A 759 -1.41 -1.44 31.08
C GLU A 759 -0.54 -1.27 32.33
N ALA A 760 0.76 -1.55 32.23
CA ALA A 760 1.69 -1.42 33.35
C ALA A 760 1.94 0.06 33.73
N ASP A 761 2.16 0.30 35.02
CA ASP A 761 2.58 1.61 35.53
C ASP A 761 3.91 2.05 34.90
N VAL A 762 4.09 3.37 34.73
CA VAL A 762 5.29 3.94 34.09
C VAL A 762 6.59 3.63 34.86
N GLU A 763 6.47 3.29 36.15
CA GLU A 763 7.62 2.90 37.00
C GLU A 763 7.91 1.39 36.97
N ASP A 764 7.00 0.55 36.44
CA ASP A 764 7.26 -0.88 36.22
C ASP A 764 7.89 -1.12 34.85
N TYR A 765 9.20 -0.91 34.76
CA TYR A 765 9.92 -1.07 33.50
C TYR A 765 9.83 -2.48 32.90
N ILE A 766 9.63 -3.54 33.69
CA ILE A 766 9.51 -4.90 33.12
C ILE A 766 8.09 -5.11 32.58
N GLY A 767 7.08 -4.63 33.30
CA GLY A 767 5.69 -4.64 32.84
C GLY A 767 5.49 -3.83 31.57
N MET A 768 6.12 -2.65 31.46
CA MET A 768 5.99 -1.76 30.31
C MET A 768 6.51 -2.34 28.99
N GLU A 769 7.45 -3.30 29.02
CA GLU A 769 7.92 -3.97 27.80
C GLU A 769 6.85 -4.88 27.19
N LYS A 770 5.86 -5.30 28.00
CA LYS A 770 4.76 -6.15 27.58
C LYS A 770 3.61 -5.29 27.08
N ALA A 771 3.24 -5.50 25.83
CA ALA A 771 2.04 -4.91 25.25
C ALA A 771 0.78 -5.46 25.93
N SER A 772 -0.27 -4.65 26.03
CA SER A 772 -1.60 -5.10 26.47
C SER A 772 -2.17 -6.18 25.54
N GLU A 773 -3.11 -6.99 26.03
CA GLU A 773 -3.78 -8.02 25.21
C GLU A 773 -4.52 -7.40 24.01
N ASN A 774 -5.16 -6.24 24.21
CA ASN A 774 -5.79 -5.44 23.16
C ASN A 774 -5.21 -4.01 23.16
N PRO A 775 -4.03 -3.80 22.56
CA PRO A 775 -3.32 -2.53 22.69
C PRO A 775 -3.85 -1.45 21.75
N GLU A 776 -3.70 -0.19 22.17
CA GLU A 776 -3.72 0.93 21.26
C GLU A 776 -2.43 0.97 20.43
N VAL A 777 -2.52 1.47 19.20
CA VAL A 777 -1.39 1.49 18.26
C VAL A 777 -1.08 2.91 17.81
N VAL A 778 0.20 3.28 17.80
CA VAL A 778 0.69 4.51 17.17
C VAL A 778 1.71 4.17 16.08
N PHE A 779 1.52 4.76 14.90
CA PHE A 779 2.49 4.74 13.82
C PHE A 779 3.26 6.04 13.77
N GLN A 780 4.59 5.96 13.73
CA GLN A 780 5.46 7.12 13.62
C GLN A 780 6.49 6.91 12.50
N PRO A 781 6.35 7.58 11.35
CA PRO A 781 7.39 7.61 10.33
C PRO A 781 8.66 8.26 10.89
N MET A 782 9.74 7.50 10.98
CA MET A 782 11.03 7.91 11.50
C MET A 782 12.07 7.90 10.38
N MET A 783 12.63 9.07 10.11
CA MET A 783 13.67 9.30 9.11
C MET A 783 14.77 10.21 9.67
N CYS A 784 15.78 10.55 8.86
CA CYS A 784 16.76 11.58 9.23
C CYS A 784 16.04 12.89 9.57
N GLN A 785 16.21 13.36 10.80
CA GLN A 785 15.58 14.56 11.32
C GLN A 785 16.24 15.87 10.87
N HIS A 786 17.35 15.78 10.11
CA HIS A 786 18.14 16.91 9.64
C HIS A 786 18.44 17.95 10.75
N CYS A 787 18.84 17.43 11.92
CA CYS A 787 19.17 18.18 13.13
C CYS A 787 20.15 19.33 12.87
N ASN A 788 19.85 20.55 13.31
CA ASN A 788 20.77 21.69 13.16
C ASN A 788 22.02 21.52 14.04
N ASN A 789 21.85 21.02 15.26
CA ASN A 789 22.97 20.63 16.12
C ASN A 789 23.25 19.13 15.92
N ALA A 790 23.63 18.72 14.70
CA ALA A 790 23.75 17.31 14.34
C ALA A 790 24.91 16.60 15.07
N PRO A 791 24.63 15.68 16.02
CA PRO A 791 25.70 14.93 16.69
C PRO A 791 26.41 13.96 15.74
N CYS A 792 25.75 13.58 14.65
CA CYS A 792 26.31 12.69 13.64
C CYS A 792 27.37 13.36 12.75
N GLU A 793 27.47 14.69 12.73
CA GLU A 793 28.46 15.42 11.94
C GLU A 793 29.80 15.56 12.64
N THR A 794 29.78 16.03 13.89
CA THR A 794 31.00 16.34 14.66
C THR A 794 31.87 15.11 14.92
N VAL A 795 31.30 13.90 14.84
CA VAL A 795 32.01 12.63 15.00
C VAL A 795 32.57 12.05 13.71
N CYS A 796 32.36 12.70 12.56
CA CYS A 796 32.88 12.22 11.28
C CYS A 796 34.33 12.71 11.07
N PRO A 797 35.35 11.84 11.13
CA PRO A 797 36.75 12.27 11.07
C PRO A 797 37.18 12.80 9.69
N VAL A 798 36.36 12.58 8.66
CA VAL A 798 36.65 12.92 7.27
C VAL A 798 35.69 13.94 6.68
N ALA A 799 34.80 14.52 7.51
CA ALA A 799 33.76 15.46 7.09
C ALA A 799 32.90 14.95 5.91
N ALA A 800 32.55 13.65 5.94
CA ALA A 800 31.63 13.05 4.95
C ALA A 800 30.17 13.45 5.21
N THR A 801 29.88 14.09 6.33
CA THR A 801 28.57 14.64 6.63
C THR A 801 28.72 16.07 7.15
N THR A 802 27.99 17.00 6.55
CA THR A 802 28.10 18.45 6.77
C THR A 802 26.74 19.11 6.58
N HIS A 803 26.51 20.24 7.24
CA HIS A 803 25.35 21.07 6.93
C HIS A 803 25.53 21.87 5.64
N SER A 804 24.46 21.98 4.85
CA SER A 804 24.36 22.95 3.77
C SER A 804 24.03 24.35 4.31
N THR A 805 24.14 25.36 3.45
CA THR A 805 23.69 26.73 3.72
C THR A 805 22.16 26.88 3.85
N GLU A 806 21.41 25.78 3.74
CA GLU A 806 19.94 25.72 3.76
C GLU A 806 19.41 24.75 4.83
N GLY A 807 20.26 24.38 5.80
CA GLY A 807 19.90 23.51 6.92
C GLY A 807 19.78 22.02 6.58
N LEU A 808 20.21 21.59 5.39
CA LEU A 808 20.25 20.17 5.05
C LEU A 808 21.50 19.54 5.66
N ASN A 809 21.32 18.55 6.52
CA ASN A 809 22.38 17.58 6.79
C ASN A 809 22.72 16.81 5.50
N GLN A 810 23.88 17.06 4.89
CA GLN A 810 24.33 16.42 3.64
C GLN A 810 25.16 15.17 3.96
N MET A 811 24.92 14.07 3.24
CA MET A 811 25.74 12.86 3.32
C MET A 811 26.50 12.71 2.00
N THR A 812 27.80 12.92 2.04
CA THR A 812 28.70 12.84 0.88
C THR A 812 29.27 11.43 0.80
N TYR A 813 28.59 10.57 0.03
CA TYR A 813 28.81 9.12 -0.01
C TYR A 813 30.26 8.73 -0.33
N ASN A 814 30.89 9.38 -1.31
CA ASN A 814 32.26 9.12 -1.76
C ASN A 814 33.35 9.55 -0.76
N ARG A 815 33.02 10.38 0.23
CA ARG A 815 33.97 10.79 1.30
C ARG A 815 33.91 9.87 2.52
N CYS A 816 32.85 9.08 2.66
CA CYS A 816 32.66 8.20 3.80
C CYS A 816 33.67 7.05 3.78
N ILE A 817 34.45 6.91 4.86
CA ILE A 817 35.41 5.81 5.04
C ILE A 817 34.86 4.67 5.93
N GLY A 818 33.59 4.73 6.32
CA GLY A 818 32.92 3.63 7.01
C GLY A 818 33.25 3.43 8.50
N THR A 819 33.66 4.48 9.22
CA THR A 819 33.91 4.38 10.69
C THR A 819 32.67 4.05 11.52
N ARG A 820 31.47 4.32 10.97
CA ARG A 820 30.14 4.09 11.56
C ARG A 820 29.78 4.89 12.82
N TYR A 821 30.69 5.73 13.35
CA TYR A 821 30.42 6.55 14.54
C TYR A 821 29.19 7.45 14.36
N CYS A 822 28.98 8.01 13.16
CA CYS A 822 27.81 8.85 12.89
C CYS A 822 26.46 8.13 13.11
N ALA A 823 26.37 6.80 12.99
CA ALA A 823 25.18 6.04 13.35
C ALA A 823 25.03 5.90 14.87
N ASN A 824 26.13 5.64 15.59
CA ASN A 824 26.12 5.54 17.05
C ASN A 824 25.63 6.84 17.69
N ASN A 825 26.18 7.98 17.25
CA ASN A 825 25.86 9.29 17.82
C ASN A 825 24.52 9.87 17.35
N CYS A 826 23.90 9.28 16.31
CA CYS A 826 22.55 9.66 15.91
C CYS A 826 21.54 9.11 16.93
N PRO A 827 20.78 9.95 17.65
CA PRO A 827 19.85 9.46 18.66
C PRO A 827 18.70 8.65 18.05
N TYR A 828 18.30 8.99 16.82
CA TYR A 828 17.21 8.31 16.09
C TYR A 828 17.63 7.00 15.40
N LYS A 829 18.95 6.72 15.30
CA LYS A 829 19.49 5.53 14.60
C LYS A 829 18.92 5.36 13.18
N VAL A 830 18.94 6.44 12.39
CA VAL A 830 18.41 6.53 11.01
C VAL A 830 19.51 6.65 9.95
N ARG A 831 20.77 6.46 10.35
CA ARG A 831 21.91 6.26 9.44
C ARG A 831 21.98 4.76 9.12
N ARG A 832 22.01 4.41 7.84
CA ARG A 832 22.07 3.01 7.36
C ARG A 832 23.43 2.73 6.73
N PHE A 833 24.02 1.60 7.05
CA PHE A 833 25.38 1.27 6.63
C PHE A 833 25.38 0.19 5.55
N ASN A 834 26.10 0.43 4.46
CA ASN A 834 26.33 -0.60 3.45
C ASN A 834 27.38 -1.61 3.94
N TRP A 835 26.92 -2.66 4.63
CA TRP A 835 27.78 -3.73 5.14
C TRP A 835 28.48 -4.50 4.04
N PHE A 836 27.75 -4.77 2.97
CA PHE A 836 28.25 -5.44 1.77
C PHE A 836 28.18 -4.51 0.56
N LYS A 837 28.76 -4.97 -0.54
CA LYS A 837 28.48 -4.39 -1.85
C LYS A 837 27.18 -5.03 -2.32
N TYR A 838 26.06 -4.30 -2.23
CA TYR A 838 24.73 -4.82 -2.59
C TYR A 838 24.42 -4.74 -4.10
N HIS A 839 25.22 -3.98 -4.85
CA HIS A 839 25.18 -3.92 -6.32
C HIS A 839 26.34 -4.72 -6.93
N ASP A 840 26.16 -5.24 -8.14
CA ASP A 840 27.14 -6.07 -8.86
C ASP A 840 27.77 -7.17 -7.98
N ASN A 841 26.94 -7.87 -7.22
CA ASN A 841 27.29 -8.94 -6.31
C ASN A 841 26.20 -10.03 -6.31
N ASN A 842 26.54 -11.19 -6.90
CA ASN A 842 25.62 -12.32 -7.04
C ASN A 842 25.11 -12.87 -5.71
N GLN A 843 25.79 -12.62 -4.58
CA GLN A 843 25.28 -12.98 -3.25
C GLN A 843 23.90 -12.39 -2.97
N PHE A 844 23.62 -11.21 -3.51
CA PHE A 844 22.35 -10.50 -3.30
C PHE A 844 21.42 -10.60 -4.50
N LEU A 845 21.67 -11.48 -5.47
CA LEU A 845 20.84 -11.58 -6.67
C LEU A 845 19.37 -11.91 -6.34
N ASN A 846 19.14 -12.79 -5.37
CA ASN A 846 17.78 -13.19 -4.94
C ASN A 846 17.07 -12.12 -4.12
N ALA A 847 17.82 -11.21 -3.48
CA ALA A 847 17.26 -10.15 -2.65
C ALA A 847 17.16 -8.81 -3.39
N ASN A 848 18.04 -8.57 -4.36
CA ASN A 848 18.22 -7.30 -5.05
C ASN A 848 18.56 -7.51 -6.53
N PRO A 849 17.69 -8.14 -7.33
CA PRO A 849 17.88 -8.28 -8.78
C PRO A 849 18.00 -6.93 -9.50
N ALA A 850 17.38 -5.87 -8.95
CA ALA A 850 17.42 -4.49 -9.48
C ALA A 850 18.85 -3.94 -9.63
N MET A 851 19.77 -4.33 -8.75
CA MET A 851 21.16 -3.85 -8.79
C MET A 851 22.14 -4.91 -9.31
N ASN A 852 21.68 -6.13 -9.56
CA ASN A 852 22.52 -7.29 -9.85
C ASN A 852 22.27 -7.93 -11.23
N THR A 853 21.35 -7.37 -12.02
CA THR A 853 21.08 -7.79 -13.39
C THR A 853 21.14 -6.60 -14.34
N ASP A 854 21.49 -6.82 -15.61
CA ASP A 854 21.59 -5.73 -16.59
C ASP A 854 20.23 -5.06 -16.84
N LEU A 855 19.15 -5.86 -16.93
CA LEU A 855 17.79 -5.36 -17.08
C LEU A 855 17.33 -4.59 -15.82
N GLY A 856 17.53 -5.17 -14.63
CA GLY A 856 17.07 -4.58 -13.38
C GLY A 856 17.65 -3.18 -13.11
N ARG A 857 18.89 -2.91 -13.56
CA ARG A 857 19.55 -1.61 -13.36
C ARG A 857 18.87 -0.46 -14.09
N MET A 858 17.94 -0.73 -15.01
CA MET A 858 17.18 0.31 -15.72
C MET A 858 16.31 1.15 -14.77
N VAL A 859 15.84 0.58 -13.66
CA VAL A 859 15.00 1.29 -12.67
C VAL A 859 15.76 2.34 -11.87
N LEU A 860 17.10 2.25 -11.81
CA LEU A 860 17.91 3.08 -10.94
C LEU A 860 17.85 4.55 -11.38
N ASN A 861 17.54 5.42 -10.43
CA ASN A 861 17.46 6.86 -10.64
C ASN A 861 18.86 7.41 -10.95
N PRO A 862 19.10 7.99 -12.14
CA PRO A 862 20.42 8.49 -12.52
C PRO A 862 20.87 9.73 -11.71
N ASP A 863 19.93 10.41 -11.05
CA ASP A 863 20.20 11.62 -10.27
C ASP A 863 20.66 11.31 -8.84
N VAL A 864 20.68 10.02 -8.45
CA VAL A 864 21.07 9.57 -7.12
C VAL A 864 22.19 8.54 -7.22
N THR A 865 23.29 8.77 -6.51
CA THR A 865 24.42 7.83 -6.45
C THR A 865 23.96 6.44 -6.00
N VAL A 866 24.35 5.38 -6.71
CA VAL A 866 24.27 4.00 -6.19
C VAL A 866 25.46 3.77 -5.29
N ARG A 867 25.22 3.44 -4.01
CA ARG A 867 26.29 3.40 -3.01
C ARG A 867 27.07 2.09 -3.08
N SER A 868 28.35 2.19 -2.71
CA SER A 868 29.24 1.04 -2.56
C SER A 868 29.31 0.57 -1.10
N ARG A 869 30.05 -0.52 -0.88
CA ARG A 869 30.31 -1.06 0.46
C ARG A 869 31.04 -0.03 1.32
N GLY A 870 30.76 -0.06 2.62
CA GLY A 870 31.49 0.73 3.62
C GLY A 870 31.02 2.17 3.75
N VAL A 871 29.89 2.52 3.14
CA VAL A 871 29.36 3.89 3.10
C VAL A 871 28.08 3.99 3.92
N MET A 872 27.95 5.09 4.65
CA MET A 872 26.71 5.44 5.35
C MET A 872 25.72 6.16 4.43
N GLU A 873 24.45 5.92 4.68
CA GLU A 873 23.31 6.52 4.01
C GLU A 873 22.31 7.04 5.02
N LYS A 874 21.41 7.89 4.54
CA LYS A 874 20.28 8.42 5.30
C LYS A 874 19.31 9.12 4.35
N CYS A 875 18.10 9.38 4.82
CA CYS A 875 17.20 10.34 4.19
C CYS A 875 17.92 11.68 3.93
N SER A 876 17.78 12.18 2.70
CA SER A 876 18.43 13.40 2.20
C SER A 876 17.43 14.55 1.98
N PHE A 877 16.17 14.39 2.42
CA PHE A 877 15.03 15.18 1.96
C PHE A 877 14.87 15.18 0.43
N CYS A 878 15.19 14.06 -0.22
CA CYS A 878 15.19 13.93 -1.68
C CYS A 878 15.95 15.09 -2.34
N VAL A 879 17.20 15.30 -1.93
CA VAL A 879 18.03 16.45 -2.36
C VAL A 879 18.08 16.62 -3.88
N GLN A 880 18.00 15.53 -4.66
CA GLN A 880 17.90 15.55 -6.11
C GLN A 880 16.66 16.30 -6.62
N ARG A 881 15.51 16.16 -5.95
CA ARG A 881 14.28 16.90 -6.26
C ARG A 881 14.39 18.36 -5.83
N ILE A 882 15.00 18.64 -4.68
CA ILE A 882 15.31 20.02 -4.22
C ILE A 882 16.19 20.75 -5.25
N GLN A 883 17.30 20.13 -5.68
CA GLN A 883 18.22 20.75 -6.64
C GLN A 883 17.55 20.97 -8.00
N SER A 884 16.72 20.02 -8.47
CA SER A 884 15.96 20.18 -9.70
C SER A 884 14.98 21.36 -9.62
N GLY A 885 14.17 21.45 -8.58
CA GLY A 885 13.20 22.55 -8.41
C GLY A 885 13.88 23.92 -8.33
N LYS A 886 14.98 24.01 -7.56
CA LYS A 886 15.80 25.22 -7.48
C LYS A 886 16.44 25.61 -8.82
N LEU A 887 16.90 24.63 -9.59
CA LEU A 887 17.48 24.86 -10.91
C LEU A 887 16.44 25.43 -11.88
N THR A 888 15.22 24.88 -11.87
CA THR A 888 14.10 25.39 -12.68
C THR A 888 13.76 26.83 -12.31
N ALA A 889 13.53 27.12 -11.03
CA ALA A 889 13.22 28.48 -10.57
C ALA A 889 14.35 29.49 -10.91
N LYS A 890 15.62 29.07 -10.77
CA LYS A 890 16.77 29.90 -11.15
C LYS A 890 16.85 30.16 -12.65
N LYS A 891 16.59 29.15 -13.50
CA LYS A 891 16.53 29.31 -14.97
C LYS A 891 15.42 30.28 -15.38
N GLU A 892 14.28 30.20 -14.72
CA GLU A 892 13.11 31.07 -14.92
C GLU A 892 13.23 32.44 -14.24
N ARG A 893 14.35 32.69 -13.53
CA ARG A 893 14.63 33.95 -12.82
C ARG A 893 13.54 34.36 -11.83
N ARG A 894 12.99 33.39 -11.11
CA ARG A 894 11.97 33.61 -10.09
C ARG A 894 12.34 32.90 -8.79
N THR A 895 11.63 33.25 -7.73
CA THR A 895 11.63 32.45 -6.51
C THR A 895 10.93 31.12 -6.77
N MET A 896 11.38 30.11 -6.04
CA MET A 896 10.72 28.81 -6.01
C MET A 896 9.39 28.95 -5.25
N LYS A 897 8.35 28.27 -5.72
CA LYS A 897 7.02 28.31 -5.12
C LYS A 897 6.78 27.06 -4.28
N ASP A 898 5.92 27.16 -3.27
CA ASP A 898 5.47 26.00 -2.51
C ASP A 898 4.84 24.95 -3.44
N GLY A 899 5.10 23.68 -3.17
CA GLY A 899 4.65 22.55 -3.99
C GLY A 899 5.48 22.25 -5.25
N GLU A 900 6.47 23.07 -5.63
CA GLU A 900 7.39 22.73 -6.74
C GLU A 900 8.39 21.64 -6.39
N VAL A 901 8.67 21.45 -5.09
CA VAL A 901 9.48 20.36 -4.57
C VAL A 901 8.62 19.46 -3.69
N VAL A 902 8.24 18.31 -4.23
CA VAL A 902 7.53 17.27 -3.49
C VAL A 902 8.45 16.07 -3.32
N THR A 903 8.76 15.72 -2.07
CA THR A 903 9.58 14.55 -1.76
C THR A 903 8.85 13.26 -2.11
N ALA A 904 9.58 12.17 -2.40
CA ALA A 904 8.94 10.90 -2.78
C ALA A 904 8.03 10.33 -1.68
N CYS A 905 8.41 10.48 -0.41
CA CYS A 905 7.57 10.04 0.71
C CYS A 905 6.30 10.89 0.88
N GLN A 906 6.33 12.18 0.53
CA GLN A 906 5.14 13.04 0.51
C GLN A 906 4.23 12.71 -0.67
N ALA A 907 4.79 12.54 -1.87
CA ALA A 907 4.03 12.22 -3.08
C ALA A 907 3.27 10.89 -2.95
N ALA A 908 3.88 9.88 -2.35
CA ALA A 908 3.27 8.55 -2.18
C ALA A 908 2.24 8.48 -1.04
N CYS A 909 2.22 9.46 -0.13
CA CYS A 909 1.41 9.43 1.08
C CYS A 909 -0.05 9.76 0.75
N SER A 910 -0.91 8.74 0.69
CA SER A 910 -2.33 8.90 0.36
C SER A 910 -3.07 9.82 1.33
N THR A 911 -2.75 9.84 2.62
CA THR A 911 -3.41 10.75 3.57
C THR A 911 -2.94 12.20 3.46
N GLY A 912 -1.72 12.43 2.99
CA GLY A 912 -1.05 13.72 3.13
C GLY A 912 -0.44 13.95 4.52
N ALA A 913 -0.22 12.90 5.30
CA ALA A 913 0.40 13.00 6.64
C ALA A 913 1.79 13.62 6.62
N ILE A 914 2.57 13.44 5.54
CA ILE A 914 3.91 14.01 5.39
C ILE A 914 3.82 15.29 4.56
N LEU A 915 4.29 16.41 5.10
CA LEU A 915 4.33 17.70 4.44
C LEU A 915 5.76 18.25 4.47
N PHE A 916 6.38 18.39 3.31
CA PHE A 916 7.71 19.00 3.17
C PHE A 916 7.59 20.37 2.51
N GLY A 917 8.45 21.32 2.91
CA GLY A 917 8.49 22.65 2.32
C GLY A 917 9.55 23.56 2.93
N ASP A 918 9.54 24.81 2.50
CA ASP A 918 10.41 25.86 3.03
C ASP A 918 9.76 26.55 4.23
N MET A 919 10.43 26.50 5.38
CA MET A 919 9.98 27.14 6.63
C MET A 919 10.29 28.64 6.68
N ASN A 920 11.07 29.17 5.73
CA ASN A 920 11.28 30.61 5.59
C ASN A 920 10.17 31.29 4.78
N ASP A 921 9.43 30.54 3.95
CA ASP A 921 8.29 31.07 3.21
C ASP A 921 7.05 31.05 4.13
N PRO A 922 6.54 32.21 4.59
CA PRO A 922 5.37 32.26 5.46
C PRO A 922 4.09 31.79 4.77
N GLU A 923 4.06 31.78 3.43
CA GLU A 923 2.91 31.33 2.66
C GLU A 923 2.90 29.83 2.38
N SER A 924 4.01 29.15 2.64
CA SER A 924 4.13 27.71 2.43
C SER A 924 3.16 26.94 3.33
N LYS A 925 2.67 25.79 2.84
CA LYS A 925 1.77 24.93 3.62
C LYS A 925 2.39 24.52 4.95
N ILE A 926 3.69 24.22 4.99
CA ILE A 926 4.36 23.81 6.23
C ILE A 926 4.39 24.94 7.26
N SER A 927 4.70 26.17 6.85
CA SER A 927 4.69 27.33 7.75
C SER A 927 3.31 27.59 8.34
N LYS A 928 2.25 27.42 7.53
CA LYS A 928 0.85 27.54 7.99
C LYS A 928 0.47 26.42 8.95
N VAL A 929 0.79 25.17 8.64
CA VAL A 929 0.50 24.02 9.52
C VAL A 929 1.22 24.14 10.85
N LEU A 930 2.48 24.56 10.87
CA LEU A 930 3.25 24.74 12.11
C LEU A 930 2.96 26.08 12.81
N GLY A 931 2.31 27.03 12.12
CA GLY A 931 2.12 28.38 12.61
C GLY A 931 3.47 29.06 12.90
N ILE A 932 4.38 29.04 11.92
CA ILE A 932 5.71 29.67 12.03
C ILE A 932 5.56 31.18 11.95
N GLU A 933 6.00 31.88 13.00
CA GLU A 933 6.04 33.34 13.00
C GLU A 933 7.36 33.88 12.42
N THR A 934 7.27 34.88 11.55
CA THR A 934 8.46 35.63 11.10
C THR A 934 9.05 36.41 12.27
N GLN A 935 10.27 36.05 12.65
CA GLN A 935 11.02 36.73 13.71
C GLN A 935 11.92 37.81 13.11
N TYR A 936 12.21 38.85 13.89
CA TYR A 936 13.10 39.96 13.51
C TYR A 936 14.17 40.15 14.58
N LYS A 937 15.37 40.54 14.17
CA LYS A 937 16.49 40.89 15.06
C LYS A 937 17.11 42.22 14.65
N GLU A 938 17.63 42.95 15.64
CA GLU A 938 18.45 44.13 15.38
C GLU A 938 19.88 43.69 15.04
N VAL A 939 20.41 44.22 13.95
CA VAL A 939 21.82 44.05 13.53
C VAL A 939 22.44 45.42 13.32
N GLU A 940 23.74 45.53 13.60
CA GLU A 940 24.50 46.75 13.32
C GLU A 940 25.22 46.60 11.97
N ILE A 941 24.87 47.46 11.02
CA ILE A 941 25.47 47.53 9.68
C ILE A 941 25.99 48.95 9.52
N ASP A 942 27.30 49.10 9.29
CA ASP A 942 27.99 50.39 9.13
C ASP A 942 27.71 51.42 10.26
N GLY A 943 27.61 50.95 11.51
CA GLY A 943 27.35 51.80 12.68
C GLY A 943 25.89 52.23 12.86
N LYS A 944 24.96 51.68 12.07
CA LYS A 944 23.52 51.90 12.20
C LYS A 944 22.82 50.61 12.61
N LYS A 945 21.86 50.73 13.54
CA LYS A 945 20.98 49.62 13.92
C LYS A 945 19.89 49.47 12.86
N GLU A 946 19.79 48.28 12.28
CA GLU A 946 18.75 47.91 11.33
C GLU A 946 17.98 46.68 11.83
N THR A 947 16.66 46.68 11.64
CA THR A 947 15.81 45.53 11.94
C THR A 947 15.74 44.64 10.71
N VAL A 948 16.22 43.40 10.82
CA VAL A 948 16.23 42.41 9.74
C VAL A 948 15.46 41.16 10.14
N VAL A 949 14.99 40.40 9.15
CA VAL A 949 14.38 39.09 9.40
C VAL A 949 15.40 38.15 10.04
N ASP A 950 15.00 37.44 11.08
CA ASP A 950 15.82 36.44 11.74
C ASP A 950 15.70 35.08 11.03
N TYR A 951 16.72 34.76 10.25
CA TYR A 951 16.84 33.47 9.54
C TYR A 951 17.50 32.39 10.39
N GLY A 952 17.57 32.56 11.71
CA GLY A 952 18.13 31.60 12.64
C GLY A 952 17.41 30.24 12.63
N ILE A 953 18.11 29.22 13.14
CA ILE A 953 17.61 27.84 13.27
C ILE A 953 16.43 27.68 14.25
N ASP A 954 16.24 28.64 15.15
CA ASP A 954 15.25 28.60 16.22
C ASP A 954 13.94 29.27 15.79
N LYS A 955 13.15 28.54 15.01
CA LYS A 955 11.84 28.99 14.54
C LYS A 955 10.81 29.00 15.69
N LYS A 956 10.06 30.10 15.85
CA LYS A 956 8.90 30.18 16.73
C LYS A 956 7.70 29.50 16.08
N VAL A 957 7.31 28.35 16.63
CA VAL A 957 6.18 27.51 16.20
C VAL A 957 5.02 27.72 17.16
N THR A 958 3.83 28.02 16.65
CA THR A 958 2.64 28.32 17.47
C THR A 958 1.61 27.20 17.50
N ASN A 959 1.71 26.22 16.60
CA ASN A 959 0.80 25.08 16.63
C ASN A 959 1.01 24.27 17.93
N PRO A 960 -0.01 24.16 18.81
CA PRO A 960 0.10 23.46 20.09
C PRO A 960 0.39 21.96 19.96
N ARG A 961 0.05 21.35 18.81
CA ARG A 961 0.31 19.92 18.54
C ARG A 961 1.73 19.67 18.05
N ALA A 962 2.45 20.69 17.59
CA ALA A 962 3.75 20.51 16.97
C ALA A 962 4.84 20.29 18.03
N TYR A 963 5.57 19.18 17.92
CA TYR A 963 6.72 18.87 18.76
C TYR A 963 7.84 18.25 17.94
N ARG A 964 9.09 18.33 18.41
CA ARG A 964 10.20 17.58 17.83
C ARG A 964 10.54 16.40 18.75
N VAL A 965 10.97 15.29 18.13
CA VAL A 965 11.32 14.08 18.89
C VAL A 965 12.67 14.28 19.58
N LEU A 966 12.73 13.97 20.87
CA LEU A 966 13.92 14.08 21.73
C LEU A 966 14.50 15.51 21.86
N GLU A 967 13.63 16.52 22.04
CA GLU A 967 14.05 17.93 22.23
C GLU A 967 14.98 18.15 23.43
N GLU A 968 14.87 17.31 24.46
CA GLU A 968 15.70 17.35 25.65
C GLU A 968 17.20 17.14 25.37
N ILE A 969 17.56 16.52 24.23
CA ILE A 969 18.96 16.33 23.81
C ILE A 969 19.55 17.63 23.22
N GLY A 970 18.71 18.58 22.78
CA GLY A 970 19.17 19.85 22.21
C GLY A 970 19.75 19.75 20.79
N VAL A 971 19.39 18.71 20.03
CA VAL A 971 19.86 18.50 18.64
C VAL A 971 19.14 19.38 17.60
N LYS A 972 18.04 20.05 17.97
CA LYS A 972 17.23 20.95 17.14
C LYS A 972 16.82 20.35 15.77
N PRO A 973 15.98 19.31 15.73
CA PRO A 973 15.42 18.71 14.50
C PRO A 973 14.76 19.72 13.55
N ASN A 974 14.80 19.44 12.24
CA ASN A 974 14.02 20.16 11.22
C ASN A 974 12.75 19.40 10.79
N ILE A 975 12.42 18.29 11.48
CA ILE A 975 11.14 17.60 11.35
C ILE A 975 10.33 17.82 12.61
N PHE A 976 9.06 18.17 12.42
CA PHE A 976 8.07 18.32 13.47
C PHE A 976 7.02 17.22 13.31
N TYR A 977 6.60 16.66 14.44
CA TYR A 977 5.47 15.74 14.50
C TYR A 977 4.30 16.47 15.12
N LEU A 978 3.08 16.13 14.69
CA LEU A 978 1.87 16.60 15.37
C LEU A 978 1.39 15.52 16.33
N THR A 979 1.09 15.90 17.58
CA THR A 979 0.53 15.03 18.63
C THR A 979 -0.63 14.20 18.09
N LYS A 980 -0.65 12.90 18.40
CA LYS A 980 -1.75 11.99 18.06
C LYS A 980 -2.93 12.29 18.97
N ILE A 981 -4.07 12.65 18.39
CA ILE A 981 -5.32 12.90 19.09
C ILE A 981 -6.27 11.76 18.77
N ARG A 982 -6.80 11.11 19.79
CA ARG A 982 -7.83 10.07 19.66
C ARG A 982 -9.20 10.62 20.04
N ASN A 983 -10.24 10.22 19.33
CA ASN A 983 -11.61 10.58 19.66
C ASN A 983 -12.24 9.52 20.58
N LYS A 984 -11.67 9.38 21.78
CA LYS A 984 -12.21 8.54 22.85
C LYS A 984 -12.92 9.39 23.91
N ASP A 985 -13.66 8.72 24.79
CA ASP A 985 -14.18 9.34 26.00
C ASP A 985 -13.04 9.41 27.00
N LYS A 986 -13.12 10.40 27.89
CA LYS A 986 -12.16 10.52 28.96
C LYS A 986 -12.35 9.34 29.92
N GLU A 987 -11.34 8.49 30.04
CA GLU A 987 -11.32 7.52 31.13
C GLU A 987 -11.28 8.29 32.45
N SER A 988 -12.28 8.05 33.31
CA SER A 988 -12.20 8.53 34.68
C SER A 988 -11.00 7.84 35.32
N LYS A 989 -9.89 8.56 35.50
CA LYS A 989 -8.81 8.18 36.41
C LYS A 989 -9.38 8.16 37.83
N ASN A 990 -10.11 7.09 38.15
CA ASN A 990 -10.63 6.61 39.43
C ASN A 990 -11.77 5.63 39.14
N ALA A 991 -11.43 4.35 38.98
CA ALA A 991 -12.31 3.22 39.25
C ALA A 991 -11.49 2.18 40.01
#